data_AF-A0AAU7UKW8-F1
#
_entry.id   AF-A0AAU7UKW8-F1
#
_cell.length_a   1.000
_cell.length_b   1.000
_cell.length_c   1.000
_cell.angle_alpha   90.00
_cell.angle_beta   90.00
_cell.angle_gamma   90.00
#
_symmetry.space_group_name_H-M   'P 1'
#
loop_
_entity.id
_entity.type
_entity.pdbx_description
1 polymer ?
#
loop_
_entity_poly.entity_id
_entity_poly.type
_entity_poly.pdbx_seq_one_letter_code
_entity_poly.pdbx_strand_id
1 'polypeptide(L)'
;MRLERANSKRPVTWLSLFGLVLIPIIVAAGFIMATWNSTDRLDTIEAAIVNNDDGAEVDGETVPIGRQLTSGLVGEEDNNIHWVITDEEDAENGMSDGSYAATLTIPEGFSRAVTSVSDAKSATQTQLDVDVSGVAPAADTQIAQSVAGVARTTFNTKMTETYLDNIYVGFNEIGDQMKDLGDAAGELDDGAEGLAEGTKKSASGAGELSDGMEKLDTSGAELNKGAGDLSQGAGELSKGTSELSGGLQELKKSTADLPDSTQKLADGAGELSGGVDEYTKSIDQIIKGFADSGDSGSGEGGIDELVKGGKDLDKGAQGVSEGAEGLSSGLGQYRDGLQKGADQADQLAKSGTVTGLDDLVSAGLMSKDQAEQARAGLCQPGTPDAVCQGMEQAYAQGLLNGTSGGLNSAVDGLEQKQDGQSLLGGADKLADGAGELSDGMSKFVKGLEDGLGELTKGMEDISKNAPKLLEASKGLREGASGVAEGNQKLADGMPELSDGIAQVADGSSELDDGAGQLSDGLGDFATGLDKYTTGVSTAATGTSDLAAGLDTLAEGTDKYSEGVGKFADGVKKGADQVPSYSAPERDKLSTVASANIKAPSSDSTSDVLQGSTLALLIMLALWVGGLVTYTVLKPIPASTLLSTKSSVAVWLRGLVPGVIVGLLQALVLSILAVSVLDIDAVQGFDIAVLTFVSALVFMVLNFALVAWFGGVGRFLSVIAVVLAVAGRTIGAVPQFFDFLAPILPLTPAMNGFSAITAGTTGVGAAYGGLLAWAIIGVVMSLLAIVRARTTKPEAALQMADA
;
A
#
# COMPACT_ATOMS: atom_id res chain seq x y z
N MET A 1 16.11 -40.06 94.98
CA MET A 1 16.71 -39.22 96.04
C MET A 1 15.60 -38.52 96.80
N ARG A 2 15.57 -38.57 98.14
CA ARG A 2 14.67 -37.69 98.91
C ARG A 2 15.42 -36.38 99.17
N LEU A 3 14.98 -35.29 98.56
CA LEU A 3 15.54 -33.95 98.75
C LEU A 3 14.89 -33.30 99.97
N GLU A 4 15.69 -32.69 100.84
CA GLU A 4 15.22 -32.02 102.07
C GLU A 4 15.16 -30.50 101.87
N ARG A 5 14.06 -29.89 102.33
CA ARG A 5 13.82 -28.44 102.24
C ARG A 5 14.54 -27.68 103.37
N ALA A 6 15.05 -26.48 103.09
CA ALA A 6 15.82 -25.67 104.05
C ALA A 6 15.12 -25.42 105.40
N ASN A 7 13.82 -25.10 105.39
CA ASN A 7 13.09 -24.70 106.59
C ASN A 7 11.84 -25.56 106.88
N SER A 8 11.78 -26.81 106.40
CA SER A 8 10.61 -27.69 106.61
C SER A 8 10.99 -29.17 106.61
N LYS A 9 10.32 -29.98 107.44
CA LYS A 9 10.39 -31.46 107.41
C LYS A 9 9.67 -32.08 106.19
N ARG A 10 9.00 -31.28 105.35
CA ARG A 10 8.31 -31.75 104.12
C ARG A 10 9.30 -32.01 102.98
N PRO A 11 9.12 -33.08 102.18
CA PRO A 11 9.96 -33.36 101.03
C PRO A 11 9.78 -32.30 99.93
N VAL A 12 10.83 -32.07 99.14
CA VAL A 12 10.74 -31.24 97.93
C VAL A 12 9.84 -31.95 96.90
N THR A 13 8.82 -31.25 96.40
CA THR A 13 7.91 -31.76 95.37
C THR A 13 8.36 -31.30 93.98
N TRP A 14 7.86 -31.96 92.92
CA TRP A 14 8.13 -31.56 91.53
C TRP A 14 7.71 -30.11 91.23
N LEU A 15 6.60 -29.63 91.83
CA LEU A 15 6.17 -28.22 91.76
C LEU A 15 7.21 -27.24 92.33
N SER A 16 7.94 -27.63 93.39
CA SER A 16 9.01 -26.80 93.96
C SER A 16 10.24 -26.73 93.05
N LEU A 17 10.55 -27.82 92.32
CA LEU A 17 11.64 -27.83 91.33
C LEU A 17 11.26 -27.03 90.08
N PHE A 18 10.00 -27.11 89.63
CA PHE A 18 9.50 -26.31 88.52
C PHE A 18 9.53 -24.80 88.85
N GLY A 19 9.04 -24.40 90.03
CA GLY A 19 9.11 -23.00 90.48
C GLY A 19 10.53 -22.46 90.60
N LEU A 20 11.51 -23.31 90.96
CA LEU A 20 12.93 -22.93 91.01
C LEU A 20 13.50 -22.60 89.63
N VAL A 21 13.14 -23.37 88.60
CA VAL A 21 13.59 -23.09 87.23
C VAL A 21 12.92 -21.82 86.70
N LEU A 22 11.65 -21.59 87.02
CA LEU A 22 10.81 -20.57 86.39
C LEU A 22 11.03 -19.13 86.92
N ILE A 23 11.39 -18.94 88.19
CA ILE A 23 11.59 -17.60 88.78
C ILE A 23 12.67 -16.77 88.03
N PRO A 24 13.89 -17.28 87.79
CA PRO A 24 14.89 -16.52 87.03
C PRO A 24 14.50 -16.25 85.58
N ILE A 25 13.76 -17.18 84.96
CA ILE A 25 13.30 -17.05 83.58
C ILE A 25 12.27 -15.92 83.46
N ILE A 26 11.32 -15.80 84.40
CA ILE A 26 10.36 -14.67 84.41
C ILE A 26 11.08 -13.34 84.50
N VAL A 27 12.09 -13.22 85.38
CA VAL A 27 12.82 -11.96 85.55
C VAL A 27 13.56 -11.60 84.26
N ALA A 28 14.28 -12.55 83.65
CA ALA A 28 14.95 -12.31 82.38
C ALA A 28 13.94 -11.96 81.26
N ALA A 29 12.88 -12.75 81.08
CA ALA A 29 11.89 -12.55 80.03
C ALA A 29 11.12 -11.22 80.18
N GLY A 30 10.78 -10.80 81.40
CA GLY A 30 10.08 -9.55 81.66
C GLY A 30 10.91 -8.32 81.32
N PHE A 31 12.21 -8.33 81.64
CA PHE A 31 13.12 -7.26 81.24
C PHE A 31 13.37 -7.26 79.73
N ILE A 32 13.51 -8.42 79.11
CA ILE A 32 13.68 -8.55 77.67
C ILE A 32 12.49 -7.97 76.93
N MET A 33 11.26 -8.31 77.33
CA MET A 33 10.04 -7.73 76.74
C MET A 33 9.98 -6.20 76.91
N ALA A 34 10.52 -5.65 78.00
CA ALA A 34 10.58 -4.20 78.22
C ALA A 34 11.62 -3.50 77.33
N THR A 35 12.67 -4.20 76.89
CA THR A 35 13.76 -3.61 76.07
C THR A 35 13.75 -4.05 74.60
N TRP A 36 12.94 -5.05 74.24
CA TRP A 36 12.87 -5.59 72.88
C TRP A 36 12.18 -4.62 71.92
N ASN A 37 12.76 -4.46 70.73
CA ASN A 37 12.38 -3.48 69.69
C ASN A 37 12.23 -2.04 70.22
N SER A 38 13.08 -1.62 71.16
CA SER A 38 13.07 -0.23 71.65
C SER A 38 13.38 0.78 70.54
N THR A 39 14.11 0.35 69.49
CA THR A 39 14.44 1.15 68.30
C THR A 39 13.26 1.32 67.33
N ASP A 40 12.20 0.50 67.44
CA ASP A 40 10.98 0.66 66.65
C ASP A 40 9.97 1.60 67.33
N ARG A 41 10.28 2.04 68.56
CA ARG A 41 9.47 2.99 69.35
C ARG A 41 10.12 4.36 69.48
N LEU A 42 10.99 4.69 68.53
CA LEU A 42 11.64 6.00 68.45
C LEU A 42 10.65 7.08 67.97
N ASP A 43 9.43 6.69 67.54
CA ASP A 43 8.32 7.60 67.18
C ASP A 43 7.88 8.50 68.34
N THR A 44 8.27 8.13 69.56
CA THR A 44 8.10 8.94 70.77
C THR A 44 9.18 9.99 70.99
N ILE A 45 10.22 10.02 70.16
CA ILE A 45 11.32 10.98 70.23
C ILE A 45 11.06 12.14 69.28
N GLU A 46 11.02 13.35 69.84
CA GLU A 46 11.06 14.59 69.07
C GLU A 46 12.52 14.95 68.74
N ALA A 47 12.82 15.08 67.45
CA ALA A 47 14.11 15.55 66.96
C ALA A 47 13.94 16.79 66.08
N ALA A 48 14.78 17.80 66.29
CA ALA A 48 14.79 19.01 65.49
C ALA A 48 15.60 18.82 64.20
N ILE A 49 15.14 19.41 63.10
CA ILE A 49 15.93 19.58 61.87
C ILE A 49 16.11 21.07 61.63
N VAL A 50 17.38 21.51 61.61
CA VAL A 50 17.78 22.87 61.23
C VAL A 50 18.37 22.80 59.83
N ASN A 51 17.71 23.41 58.85
CA ASN A 51 18.18 23.38 57.47
C ASN A 51 18.70 24.77 57.03
N ASN A 52 20.02 24.92 57.03
CA ASN A 52 20.72 26.12 56.61
C ASN A 52 21.14 26.08 55.11
N ASP A 53 20.75 25.06 54.35
CA ASP A 53 21.14 24.92 52.95
C ASP A 53 20.43 25.94 52.03
N ASP A 54 21.23 26.63 51.21
CA ASP A 54 20.77 27.63 50.24
C ASP A 54 20.37 27.03 48.87
N GLY A 55 20.66 25.75 48.64
CA GLY A 55 20.51 25.10 47.34
C GLY A 55 21.73 25.32 46.43
N ALA A 56 21.80 24.58 45.32
CA ALA A 56 22.82 24.75 44.29
C ALA A 56 22.19 25.18 42.96
N GLU A 57 22.91 25.90 42.11
CA GLU A 57 22.54 26.03 40.69
C GLU A 57 23.40 25.07 39.86
N VAL A 58 22.75 24.21 39.11
CA VAL A 58 23.38 23.32 38.11
C VAL A 58 22.70 23.61 36.79
N ASP A 59 23.46 24.05 35.79
CA ASP A 59 22.98 24.39 34.44
C ASP A 59 21.80 25.38 34.37
N GLY A 60 21.75 26.33 35.32
CA GLY A 60 20.71 27.37 35.38
C GLY A 60 19.41 26.93 36.07
N GLU A 61 19.35 25.71 36.59
CA GLU A 61 18.25 25.21 37.42
C GLU A 61 18.68 25.09 38.88
N THR A 62 17.79 25.49 39.80
CA THR A 62 18.02 25.37 41.24
C THR A 62 17.79 23.94 41.70
N VAL A 63 18.81 23.32 42.29
CA VAL A 63 18.82 21.98 42.85
C VAL A 63 18.88 22.07 44.39
N PRO A 64 17.75 21.92 45.11
CA PRO A 64 17.69 22.13 46.55
C PRO A 64 17.77 20.81 47.32
N ILE A 65 18.92 20.12 47.25
CA ILE A 65 19.14 18.82 47.89
C ILE A 65 18.91 18.87 49.41
N GLY A 66 19.33 19.94 50.09
CA GLY A 66 19.09 20.09 51.54
C GLY A 66 17.61 20.13 51.87
N ARG A 67 16.80 20.87 51.09
CA ARG A 67 15.32 20.89 51.27
C ARG A 67 14.68 19.55 50.94
N GLN A 68 15.17 18.84 49.92
CA GLN A 68 14.68 17.50 49.59
C GLN A 68 14.97 16.50 50.71
N LEU A 69 16.16 16.57 51.34
CA LEU A 69 16.49 15.77 52.51
C LEU A 69 15.57 16.09 53.70
N THR A 70 15.37 17.37 54.02
CA THR A 70 14.42 17.79 55.07
C THR A 70 13.01 17.28 54.80
N SER A 71 12.53 17.41 53.56
CA SER A 71 11.19 16.94 53.18
C SER A 71 11.06 15.42 53.26
N GLY A 72 12.11 14.67 52.89
CA GLY A 72 12.11 13.22 53.01
C GLY A 72 12.07 12.76 54.46
N LEU A 73 12.78 13.47 55.35
CA LEU A 73 12.81 13.15 56.77
C LEU A 73 11.48 13.46 57.47
N VAL A 74 10.81 14.55 57.08
CA VAL A 74 9.56 14.98 57.73
C VAL A 74 8.33 14.33 57.10
N GLY A 75 8.38 13.94 55.82
CA GLY A 75 7.22 13.53 55.04
C GLY A 75 6.92 12.03 54.97
N GLU A 76 7.81 11.15 55.41
CA GLU A 76 7.58 9.69 55.38
C GLU A 76 6.95 9.20 56.69
N GLU A 77 5.74 8.61 56.61
CA GLU A 77 5.04 8.00 57.76
C GLU A 77 5.80 6.81 58.37
N ASP A 78 6.71 6.20 57.61
CA ASP A 78 7.55 5.08 58.04
C ASP A 78 8.83 5.51 58.78
N ASN A 79 9.08 6.82 58.93
CA ASN A 79 10.19 7.30 59.74
C ASN A 79 9.89 7.09 61.22
N ASN A 80 10.72 6.29 61.86
CA ASN A 80 10.61 5.99 63.27
C ASN A 80 11.02 7.16 64.19
N ILE A 81 11.09 8.42 63.74
CA ILE A 81 11.42 9.60 64.56
C ILE A 81 10.47 10.73 64.18
N HIS A 82 9.93 11.44 65.17
CA HIS A 82 9.09 12.61 64.90
C HIS A 82 9.97 13.84 64.66
N TRP A 83 10.15 14.20 63.40
CA TRP A 83 10.98 15.32 62.98
C TRP A 83 10.22 16.64 63.01
N VAL A 84 10.79 17.64 63.69
CA VAL A 84 10.28 19.01 63.73
C VAL A 84 11.24 19.91 62.98
N ILE A 85 10.79 20.53 61.89
CA ILE A 85 11.57 21.55 61.19
C ILE A 85 11.57 22.80 62.05
N THR A 86 12.75 23.28 62.41
CA THR A 86 12.89 24.49 63.25
C THR A 86 14.16 25.27 62.91
N ASP A 87 14.40 26.37 63.62
CA ASP A 87 15.62 27.19 63.51
C ASP A 87 16.64 26.87 64.61
N GLU A 88 17.85 27.39 64.47
CA GLU A 88 18.97 27.10 65.37
C GLU A 88 18.68 27.54 66.83
N GLU A 89 17.97 28.66 67.02
CA GLU A 89 17.62 29.16 68.35
C GLU A 89 16.60 28.26 69.06
N ASP A 90 15.55 27.85 68.36
CA ASP A 90 14.55 26.93 68.91
C ASP A 90 15.11 25.52 69.12
N ALA A 91 15.97 25.03 68.22
CA ALA A 91 16.68 23.77 68.41
C ALA A 91 17.57 23.81 69.66
N GLU A 92 18.40 24.85 69.85
CA GLU A 92 19.24 24.99 71.06
C GLU A 92 18.42 25.05 72.36
N ASN A 93 17.30 25.79 72.34
CA ASN A 93 16.40 25.90 73.48
C ASN A 93 15.75 24.54 73.79
N GLY A 94 15.21 23.86 72.78
CA GLY A 94 14.57 22.57 72.94
C GLY A 94 15.54 21.45 73.34
N MET A 95 16.80 21.56 72.93
CA MET A 95 17.87 20.68 73.40
C MET A 95 18.24 20.94 74.86
N SER A 96 18.11 22.19 75.33
CA SER A 96 18.44 22.61 76.69
C SER A 96 17.34 22.31 77.71
N ASP A 97 16.06 22.40 77.32
CA ASP A 97 14.92 22.08 78.17
C ASP A 97 14.45 20.61 78.05
N GLY A 98 14.96 19.90 77.05
CA GLY A 98 14.71 18.50 76.79
C GLY A 98 13.47 18.22 75.92
N SER A 99 12.87 19.24 75.29
CA SER A 99 11.82 19.04 74.28
C SER A 99 12.35 18.31 73.04
N TYR A 100 13.60 18.58 72.63
CA TYR A 100 14.28 17.85 71.56
C TYR A 100 15.34 16.93 72.15
N ALA A 101 15.29 15.66 71.75
CA ALA A 101 16.31 14.71 72.16
C ALA A 101 17.58 14.81 71.30
N ALA A 102 17.45 15.30 70.07
CA ALA A 102 18.55 15.51 69.14
C ALA A 102 18.21 16.59 68.10
N THR A 103 19.25 17.19 67.54
CA THR A 103 19.15 18.13 66.42
C THR A 103 19.99 17.63 65.26
N LEU A 104 19.42 17.63 64.05
CA LEU A 104 20.12 17.42 62.79
C LEU A 104 20.28 18.77 62.08
N THR A 105 21.50 19.23 61.93
CA THR A 105 21.82 20.48 61.23
C THR A 105 22.38 20.19 59.84
N ILE A 106 21.68 20.68 58.82
CA ILE A 106 22.15 20.68 57.43
C ILE A 106 22.88 22.01 57.20
N PRO A 107 24.20 22.01 56.94
CA PRO A 107 24.98 23.24 56.85
C PRO A 107 24.71 24.02 55.56
N GLU A 108 25.09 25.30 55.55
CA GLU A 108 25.10 26.13 54.34
C GLU A 108 25.98 25.50 53.23
N GLY A 109 25.53 25.59 51.98
CA GLY A 109 26.25 25.04 50.84
C GLY A 109 26.23 23.52 50.73
N PHE A 110 25.41 22.82 51.53
CA PHE A 110 25.25 21.37 51.47
C PHE A 110 24.89 20.88 50.06
N SER A 111 23.90 21.50 49.41
CA SER A 111 23.51 21.17 48.03
C SER A 111 24.67 21.38 47.06
N ARG A 112 25.43 22.47 47.20
CA ARG A 112 26.57 22.79 46.31
C ARG A 112 27.71 21.77 46.48
N ALA A 113 27.96 21.33 47.71
CA ALA A 113 28.94 20.29 47.98
C ALA A 113 28.51 18.95 47.37
N VAL A 114 27.24 18.56 47.53
CA VAL A 114 26.68 17.32 46.97
C VAL A 114 26.68 17.33 45.43
N THR A 115 26.41 18.45 44.77
CA THR A 115 26.37 18.54 43.30
C THR A 115 27.74 18.75 42.65
N SER A 116 28.83 18.89 43.41
CA SER A 116 30.18 19.17 42.91
C SER A 116 30.91 17.99 42.22
N VAL A 117 30.18 16.90 41.93
CA VAL A 117 30.72 15.57 41.53
C VAL A 117 31.20 15.49 40.07
N SER A 118 31.14 16.59 39.31
CA SER A 118 31.49 16.62 37.88
C SER A 118 32.99 16.34 37.61
N ASP A 119 33.87 16.57 38.59
CA ASP A 119 35.29 16.19 38.54
C ASP A 119 35.73 15.69 39.93
N ALA A 120 36.23 14.44 40.01
CA ALA A 120 36.62 13.79 41.26
C ALA A 120 37.72 14.55 42.04
N LYS A 121 38.41 15.50 41.38
CA LYS A 121 39.43 16.35 42.00
C LYS A 121 38.88 17.63 42.63
N SER A 122 37.66 18.05 42.30
CA SER A 122 37.00 19.25 42.85
C SER A 122 35.82 18.92 43.78
N ALA A 123 35.53 17.63 43.99
CA ALA A 123 34.46 17.18 44.87
C ALA A 123 34.68 17.70 46.30
N THR A 124 33.72 18.48 46.79
CA THR A 124 33.76 19.06 48.13
C THR A 124 33.02 18.14 49.10
N GLN A 125 33.71 17.69 50.15
CA GLN A 125 33.11 16.83 51.17
C GLN A 125 32.33 17.70 52.18
N THR A 126 31.06 17.36 52.42
CA THR A 126 30.21 17.98 53.46
C THR A 126 29.83 16.96 54.52
N GLN A 127 29.57 17.42 55.74
CA GLN A 127 29.12 16.60 56.88
C GLN A 127 27.76 17.12 57.36
N LEU A 128 26.94 16.22 57.89
CA LEU A 128 25.73 16.56 58.62
C LEU A 128 26.09 16.58 60.10
N ASP A 129 25.74 17.66 60.80
CA ASP A 129 26.01 17.79 62.23
C ASP A 129 24.80 17.25 63.00
N VAL A 130 25.07 16.38 63.96
CA VAL A 130 24.04 15.79 64.83
C VAL A 130 24.43 15.99 66.28
N ASP A 131 23.64 16.79 66.97
CA ASP A 131 23.79 17.08 68.40
C ASP A 131 22.72 16.36 69.20
N VAL A 132 23.03 16.04 70.46
CA VAL A 132 22.18 15.25 71.38
C VAL A 132 22.00 15.99 72.70
N SER A 133 20.77 15.99 73.22
CA SER A 133 20.46 16.70 74.47
C SER A 133 21.09 16.00 75.66
N GLY A 134 21.82 16.75 76.49
CA GLY A 134 22.40 16.24 77.74
C GLY A 134 21.42 16.16 78.92
N VAL A 135 20.14 16.51 78.70
CA VAL A 135 19.10 16.60 79.74
C VAL A 135 18.02 15.52 79.59
N ALA A 136 17.94 14.87 78.42
CA ALA A 136 17.06 13.75 78.17
C ALA A 136 17.50 12.47 78.93
N PRO A 137 16.58 11.58 79.35
CA PRO A 137 16.95 10.35 80.04
C PRO A 137 17.86 9.45 79.18
N ALA A 138 19.01 9.10 79.74
CA ALA A 138 20.16 8.41 79.13
C ALA A 138 19.86 7.42 77.98
N ALA A 139 20.14 7.89 76.77
CA ALA A 139 20.72 7.11 75.68
C ALA A 139 21.52 8.05 74.76
N ASP A 140 22.38 8.89 75.34
CA ASP A 140 23.04 10.06 74.70
C ASP A 140 23.83 9.73 73.43
N THR A 141 24.22 8.48 73.20
CA THR A 141 24.89 8.07 71.94
C THR A 141 23.94 7.38 70.96
N GLN A 142 22.83 6.81 71.44
CA GLN A 142 21.93 6.01 70.63
C GLN A 142 20.98 6.88 69.80
N ILE A 143 20.47 7.97 70.39
CA ILE A 143 19.57 8.89 69.70
C ILE A 143 20.30 9.59 68.54
N ALA A 144 21.51 10.09 68.78
CA ALA A 144 22.34 10.71 67.73
C ALA A 144 22.64 9.74 66.56
N GLN A 145 22.95 8.47 66.87
CA GLN A 145 23.22 7.46 65.85
C GLN A 145 21.97 7.08 65.06
N SER A 146 20.80 6.99 65.70
CA SER A 146 19.53 6.71 65.03
C SER A 146 19.11 7.87 64.12
N VAL A 147 19.19 9.11 64.62
CA VAL A 147 18.92 10.35 63.86
C VAL A 147 19.82 10.45 62.63
N ALA A 148 21.13 10.22 62.79
CA ALA A 148 22.08 10.18 61.68
C ALA A 148 21.83 9.02 60.69
N GLY A 149 21.41 7.86 61.18
CA GLY A 149 21.12 6.68 60.37
C GLY A 149 19.88 6.82 59.48
N VAL A 150 18.80 7.41 60.03
CA VAL A 150 17.58 7.74 59.29
C VAL A 150 17.90 8.79 58.23
N ALA A 151 18.57 9.89 58.61
CA ALA A 151 19.02 10.94 57.68
C ALA A 151 19.81 10.38 56.49
N ARG A 152 20.76 9.46 56.75
CA ARG A 152 21.58 8.83 55.72
C ARG A 152 20.76 7.92 54.79
N THR A 153 19.89 7.10 55.36
CA THR A 153 19.07 6.16 54.58
C THR A 153 18.13 6.93 53.66
N THR A 154 17.41 7.90 54.19
CA THR A 154 16.52 8.77 53.41
C THR A 154 17.28 9.51 52.31
N PHE A 155 18.47 10.06 52.60
CA PHE A 155 19.32 10.69 51.59
C PHE A 155 19.73 9.71 50.47
N ASN A 156 20.26 8.54 50.84
CA ASN A 156 20.77 7.56 49.88
C ASN A 156 19.67 6.97 48.99
N THR A 157 18.50 6.69 49.55
CA THR A 157 17.35 6.15 48.80
C THR A 157 16.83 7.19 47.82
N LYS A 158 16.57 8.43 48.27
CA LYS A 158 16.02 9.48 47.39
C LYS A 158 16.99 9.92 46.31
N MET A 159 18.29 10.02 46.60
CA MET A 159 19.29 10.38 45.61
C MET A 159 19.46 9.28 44.55
N THR A 160 19.53 8.02 44.97
CA THR A 160 19.67 6.85 44.08
C THR A 160 18.46 6.70 43.15
N GLU A 161 17.24 6.76 43.69
CA GLU A 161 16.01 6.64 42.90
C GLU A 161 15.85 7.80 41.92
N THR A 162 16.13 9.03 42.36
CA THR A 162 15.81 10.22 41.56
C THR A 162 16.87 10.55 40.51
N TYR A 163 18.16 10.36 40.80
CA TYR A 163 19.22 10.80 39.89
C TYR A 163 19.74 9.69 38.97
N LEU A 164 19.95 8.48 39.52
CA LEU A 164 20.61 7.41 38.77
C LEU A 164 19.63 6.54 37.99
N ASP A 165 18.43 6.29 38.51
CA ASP A 165 17.43 5.53 37.74
C ASP A 165 16.91 6.36 36.56
N ASN A 166 16.62 7.65 36.76
CA ASN A 166 16.14 8.52 35.67
C ASN A 166 17.16 8.70 34.53
N ILE A 167 18.46 8.81 34.82
CA ILE A 167 19.49 8.97 33.77
C ILE A 167 19.73 7.66 33.02
N TYR A 168 19.86 6.54 33.74
CA TYR A 168 20.19 5.25 33.09
C TYR A 168 18.97 4.59 32.42
N VAL A 169 17.77 4.76 32.97
CA VAL A 169 16.52 4.42 32.25
C VAL A 169 16.34 5.34 31.05
N GLY A 170 16.63 6.64 31.19
CA GLY A 170 16.63 7.58 30.07
C GLY A 170 17.56 7.19 28.92
N PHE A 171 18.76 6.68 29.20
CA PHE A 171 19.65 6.16 28.15
C PHE A 171 19.11 4.90 27.48
N ASN A 172 18.57 3.94 28.23
CA ASN A 172 17.91 2.77 27.65
C ASN A 172 16.73 3.20 26.76
N GLU A 173 15.90 4.13 27.22
CA GLU A 173 14.74 4.63 26.49
C GLU A 173 15.13 5.40 25.21
N ILE A 174 16.19 6.22 25.25
CA ILE A 174 16.76 6.85 24.04
C ILE A 174 17.26 5.78 23.06
N GLY A 175 17.97 4.77 23.56
CA GLY A 175 18.47 3.66 22.75
C GLY A 175 17.34 2.87 22.08
N ASP A 176 16.22 2.66 22.76
CA ASP A 176 15.05 1.96 22.23
C ASP A 176 14.26 2.85 21.25
N GLN A 177 14.01 4.12 21.59
CA GLN A 177 13.37 5.09 20.68
C GLN A 177 14.18 5.31 19.40
N MET A 178 15.51 5.28 19.46
CA MET A 178 16.34 5.32 18.26
C MET A 178 16.19 4.04 17.42
N LYS A 179 16.09 2.85 18.04
CA LYS A 179 15.80 1.62 17.27
C LYS A 179 14.44 1.72 16.59
N ASP A 180 13.41 2.13 17.31
CA ASP A 180 12.07 2.33 16.77
C ASP A 180 12.07 3.34 15.61
N LEU A 181 12.79 4.45 15.75
CA LEU A 181 12.96 5.43 14.67
C LEU A 181 13.70 4.84 13.47
N GLY A 182 14.73 4.04 13.71
CA GLY A 182 15.46 3.33 12.66
C GLY A 182 14.59 2.32 11.93
N ASP A 183 13.72 1.60 12.64
CA ASP A 183 12.77 0.65 12.06
C ASP A 183 11.67 1.37 11.27
N ALA A 184 11.10 2.44 11.81
CA ALA A 184 10.13 3.28 11.10
C ALA A 184 10.73 3.94 9.85
N ALA A 185 11.99 4.35 9.90
CA ALA A 185 12.72 4.82 8.72
C ALA A 185 12.94 3.69 7.70
N GLY A 186 13.20 2.46 8.16
CA GLY A 186 13.24 1.27 7.29
C GLY A 186 11.90 1.01 6.59
N GLU A 187 10.78 1.08 7.31
CA GLU A 187 9.45 0.94 6.69
C GLU A 187 9.16 2.05 5.66
N LEU A 188 9.66 3.27 5.91
CA LEU A 188 9.56 4.38 4.96
C LEU A 188 10.42 4.15 3.72
N ASP A 189 11.60 3.55 3.87
CA ASP A 189 12.48 3.15 2.77
C ASP A 189 11.80 2.09 1.89
N ASP A 190 11.28 1.01 2.49
CA ASP A 190 10.51 -0.03 1.79
C ASP A 190 9.31 0.56 1.02
N GLY A 191 8.60 1.51 1.65
CA GLY A 191 7.50 2.23 1.02
C GLY A 191 7.93 3.10 -0.17
N ALA A 192 9.11 3.73 -0.08
CA ALA A 192 9.69 4.51 -1.17
C ALA A 192 10.15 3.61 -2.32
N GLU A 193 10.78 2.46 -2.05
CA GLU A 193 11.11 1.46 -3.08
C GLU A 193 9.84 0.99 -3.81
N GLY A 194 8.77 0.66 -3.06
CA GLY A 194 7.50 0.26 -3.64
C GLY A 194 6.85 1.35 -4.51
N LEU A 195 6.95 2.62 -4.10
CA LEU A 195 6.49 3.76 -4.91
C LEU A 195 7.34 3.92 -6.19
N ALA A 196 8.67 3.75 -6.11
CA ALA A 196 9.55 3.82 -7.26
C ALA A 196 9.24 2.72 -8.27
N GLU A 197 9.04 1.48 -7.82
CA GLU A 197 8.61 0.37 -8.68
C GLU A 197 7.24 0.64 -9.33
N GLY A 198 6.26 1.10 -8.55
CA GLY A 198 4.94 1.45 -9.07
C GLY A 198 4.98 2.58 -10.11
N THR A 199 5.89 3.54 -9.91
CA THR A 199 6.12 4.65 -10.83
C THR A 199 6.79 4.17 -12.11
N LYS A 200 7.83 3.33 -12.03
CA LYS A 200 8.49 2.68 -13.20
C LYS A 200 7.50 1.87 -14.04
N LYS A 201 6.60 1.13 -13.39
CA LYS A 201 5.54 0.38 -14.06
C LYS A 201 4.55 1.31 -14.77
N SER A 202 4.20 2.43 -14.14
CA SER A 202 3.33 3.44 -14.73
C SER A 202 4.00 4.15 -15.91
N ALA A 203 5.31 4.45 -15.82
CA ALA A 203 6.10 5.01 -16.90
C ALA A 203 6.13 4.06 -18.11
N SER A 204 6.37 2.77 -17.85
CA SER A 204 6.33 1.74 -18.90
C SER A 204 4.96 1.66 -19.56
N GLY A 205 3.87 1.68 -18.79
CA GLY A 205 2.50 1.68 -19.33
C GLY A 205 2.16 2.94 -20.13
N ALA A 206 2.67 4.11 -19.72
CA ALA A 206 2.56 5.34 -20.49
C ALA A 206 3.36 5.28 -21.80
N GLY A 207 4.54 4.65 -21.79
CA GLY A 207 5.33 4.36 -22.98
C GLY A 207 4.60 3.44 -23.96
N GLU A 208 4.02 2.33 -23.49
CA GLU A 208 3.21 1.42 -24.32
C GLU A 208 2.00 2.14 -24.94
N LEU A 209 1.36 3.04 -24.19
CA LEU A 209 0.26 3.85 -24.70
C LEU A 209 0.74 4.84 -25.78
N SER A 210 1.89 5.49 -25.58
CA SER A 210 2.53 6.36 -26.57
C SER A 210 2.81 5.61 -27.88
N ASP A 211 3.43 4.44 -27.80
CA ASP A 211 3.70 3.58 -28.96
C ASP A 211 2.42 3.17 -29.69
N GLY A 212 1.35 2.89 -28.94
CA GLY A 212 0.03 2.58 -29.47
C GLY A 212 -0.58 3.77 -30.23
N MET A 213 -0.43 4.98 -29.70
CA MET A 213 -0.88 6.20 -30.35
C MET A 213 -0.07 6.53 -31.61
N GLU A 214 1.24 6.31 -31.62
CA GLU A 214 2.07 6.47 -32.84
C GLU A 214 1.66 5.50 -33.96
N LYS A 215 1.32 4.26 -33.61
CA LYS A 215 0.77 3.30 -34.57
C LYS A 215 -0.58 3.77 -35.12
N LEU A 216 -1.44 4.30 -34.24
CA LEU A 216 -2.75 4.82 -34.62
C LEU A 216 -2.64 6.07 -35.53
N ASP A 217 -1.66 6.95 -35.26
CA ASP A 217 -1.32 8.09 -36.13
C ASP A 217 -0.88 7.62 -37.51
N THR A 218 0.02 6.62 -37.57
CA THR A 218 0.49 6.03 -38.82
C THR A 218 -0.65 5.41 -39.63
N SER A 219 -1.49 4.58 -38.99
CA SER A 219 -2.67 4.00 -39.65
C SER A 219 -3.71 5.05 -40.06
N GLY A 220 -3.85 6.13 -39.29
CA GLY A 220 -4.70 7.26 -39.64
C GLY A 220 -4.20 7.98 -40.89
N ALA A 221 -2.89 8.15 -41.05
CA ALA A 221 -2.29 8.72 -42.25
C ALA A 221 -2.49 7.82 -43.49
N GLU A 222 -2.38 6.49 -43.34
CA GLU A 222 -2.69 5.53 -44.41
C GLU A 222 -4.16 5.59 -44.83
N LEU A 223 -5.08 5.65 -43.86
CA LEU A 223 -6.51 5.77 -44.14
C LEU A 223 -6.84 7.12 -44.81
N ASN A 224 -6.17 8.21 -44.41
CA ASN A 224 -6.34 9.52 -45.04
C ASN A 224 -5.88 9.51 -46.50
N LYS A 225 -4.75 8.87 -46.76
CA LYS A 225 -4.28 8.64 -48.13
C LYS A 225 -5.29 7.84 -48.96
N GLY A 226 -5.83 6.74 -48.41
CA GLY A 226 -6.85 5.94 -49.10
C GLY A 226 -8.14 6.71 -49.37
N ALA A 227 -8.57 7.58 -48.46
CA ALA A 227 -9.70 8.48 -48.67
C ALA A 227 -9.40 9.52 -49.78
N GLY A 228 -8.18 10.05 -49.83
CA GLY A 228 -7.70 10.91 -50.90
C GLY A 228 -7.70 10.23 -52.27
N ASP A 229 -7.17 9.00 -52.35
CA ASP A 229 -7.15 8.20 -53.58
C ASP A 229 -8.58 7.91 -54.08
N LEU A 230 -9.51 7.61 -53.18
CA LEU A 230 -10.92 7.38 -53.52
C LEU A 230 -11.65 8.68 -53.92
N SER A 231 -11.36 9.80 -53.26
CA SER A 231 -11.91 11.12 -53.62
C SER A 231 -11.46 11.54 -55.03
N GLN A 232 -10.20 11.29 -55.36
CA GLN A 232 -9.66 11.50 -56.70
C GLN A 232 -10.36 10.60 -57.73
N GLY A 233 -10.52 9.30 -57.43
CA GLY A 233 -11.24 8.38 -58.32
C GLY A 233 -12.70 8.77 -58.55
N ALA A 234 -13.39 9.25 -57.51
CA ALA A 234 -14.74 9.80 -57.63
C ALA A 234 -14.78 11.07 -58.48
N GLY A 235 -13.77 11.96 -58.35
CA GLY A 235 -13.62 13.13 -59.20
C GLY A 235 -13.35 12.79 -60.67
N GLU A 236 -12.55 11.74 -60.94
CA GLU A 236 -12.32 11.23 -62.29
C GLU A 236 -13.60 10.62 -62.90
N LEU A 237 -14.39 9.89 -62.11
CA LEU A 237 -15.69 9.36 -62.52
C LEU A 237 -16.70 10.48 -62.84
N SER A 238 -16.80 11.48 -61.97
CA SER A 238 -17.61 12.69 -62.19
C SER A 238 -17.23 13.34 -63.51
N LYS A 239 -15.93 13.61 -63.73
CA LYS A 239 -15.47 14.20 -64.99
C LYS A 239 -15.85 13.37 -66.22
N GLY A 240 -15.65 12.05 -66.18
CA GLY A 240 -15.97 11.16 -67.30
C GLY A 240 -17.48 11.08 -67.60
N THR A 241 -18.32 11.09 -66.55
CA THR A 241 -19.79 11.07 -66.69
C THR A 241 -20.34 12.42 -67.16
N SER A 242 -19.72 13.53 -66.76
CA SER A 242 -20.01 14.87 -67.29
C SER A 242 -19.65 14.98 -68.78
N GLU A 243 -18.49 14.46 -69.19
CA GLU A 243 -18.08 14.39 -70.60
C GLU A 243 -19.05 13.51 -71.43
N LEU A 244 -19.48 12.37 -70.89
CA LEU A 244 -20.48 11.49 -71.51
C LEU A 244 -21.84 12.19 -71.66
N SER A 245 -22.35 12.84 -70.60
CA SER A 245 -23.61 13.59 -70.65
C SER A 245 -23.55 14.70 -71.70
N GLY A 246 -22.44 15.46 -71.75
CA GLY A 246 -22.20 16.47 -72.78
C GLY A 246 -22.19 15.89 -74.20
N GLY A 247 -21.53 14.75 -74.41
CA GLY A 247 -21.51 14.05 -75.69
C GLY A 247 -22.89 13.55 -76.13
N LEU A 248 -23.70 13.04 -75.19
CA LEU A 248 -25.06 12.58 -75.46
C LEU A 248 -26.01 13.73 -75.77
N GLN A 249 -25.85 14.89 -75.13
CA GLN A 249 -26.60 16.10 -75.47
C GLN A 249 -26.27 16.58 -76.89
N GLU A 250 -24.99 16.53 -77.29
CA GLU A 250 -24.59 16.89 -78.66
C GLU A 250 -25.09 15.86 -79.69
N LEU A 251 -25.10 14.57 -79.36
CA LEU A 251 -25.70 13.53 -80.20
C LEU A 251 -27.20 13.75 -80.38
N LYS A 252 -27.94 14.02 -79.29
CA LYS A 252 -29.38 14.34 -79.34
C LYS A 252 -29.66 15.55 -80.22
N LYS A 253 -28.83 16.59 -80.12
CA LYS A 253 -28.95 17.78 -80.95
C LYS A 253 -28.67 17.48 -82.43
N SER A 254 -27.67 16.64 -82.70
CA SER A 254 -27.28 16.26 -84.07
C SER A 254 -28.30 15.35 -84.77
N THR A 255 -29.08 14.58 -84.00
CA THR A 255 -30.12 13.67 -84.52
C THR A 255 -31.53 14.28 -84.49
N ALA A 256 -31.70 15.50 -83.97
CA ALA A 256 -33.01 16.14 -83.82
C ALA A 256 -33.75 16.33 -85.16
N ASP A 257 -33.02 16.61 -86.24
CA ASP A 257 -33.61 16.86 -87.57
C ASP A 257 -33.81 15.59 -88.41
N LEU A 258 -33.34 14.44 -87.91
CA LEU A 258 -33.39 13.17 -88.64
C LEU A 258 -34.82 12.68 -88.91
N PRO A 259 -35.76 12.70 -87.93
CA PRO A 259 -37.15 12.27 -88.16
C PRO A 259 -37.83 13.09 -89.27
N ASP A 260 -37.66 14.41 -89.24
CA ASP A 260 -38.24 15.31 -90.25
C ASP A 260 -37.63 15.06 -91.64
N SER A 261 -36.33 14.76 -91.69
CA SER A 261 -35.63 14.48 -92.94
C SER A 261 -36.03 13.12 -93.53
N THR A 262 -36.18 12.09 -92.68
CA THR A 262 -36.62 10.76 -93.12
C THR A 262 -38.09 10.77 -93.52
N GLN A 263 -38.94 11.53 -92.82
CA GLN A 263 -40.36 11.71 -93.19
C GLN A 263 -40.50 12.40 -94.54
N LYS A 264 -39.77 13.50 -94.80
CA LYS A 264 -39.79 14.19 -96.11
C LYS A 264 -39.39 13.25 -97.26
N LEU A 265 -38.41 12.38 -97.02
CA LEU A 265 -37.99 11.42 -98.02
C LEU A 265 -39.00 10.28 -98.18
N ALA A 266 -39.70 9.86 -97.12
CA ALA A 266 -40.81 8.92 -97.21
C ALA A 266 -41.97 9.51 -98.04
N ASP A 267 -42.32 10.78 -97.76
CA ASP A 267 -43.36 11.51 -98.46
C ASP A 267 -43.03 11.64 -99.96
N GLY A 268 -41.80 12.06 -100.29
CA GLY A 268 -41.36 12.17 -101.70
C GLY A 268 -41.30 10.83 -102.45
N ALA A 269 -40.89 9.75 -101.77
CA ALA A 269 -40.95 8.40 -102.35
C ALA A 269 -42.40 7.91 -102.54
N GLY A 270 -43.31 8.30 -101.64
CA GLY A 270 -44.75 8.05 -101.77
C GLY A 270 -45.37 8.82 -102.93
N GLU A 271 -45.02 10.09 -103.10
CA GLU A 271 -45.45 10.92 -104.23
C GLU A 271 -44.99 10.34 -105.57
N LEU A 272 -43.72 9.90 -105.67
CA LEU A 272 -43.22 9.22 -106.86
C LEU A 272 -44.01 7.93 -107.14
N SER A 273 -44.22 7.09 -106.13
CA SER A 273 -45.00 5.85 -106.29
C SER A 273 -46.40 6.14 -106.83
N GLY A 274 -47.07 7.18 -106.30
CA GLY A 274 -48.37 7.65 -106.77
C GLY A 274 -48.36 8.15 -108.22
N GLY A 275 -47.37 8.96 -108.59
CA GLY A 275 -47.20 9.46 -109.97
C GLY A 275 -46.93 8.34 -110.97
N VAL A 276 -46.11 7.35 -110.59
CA VAL A 276 -45.84 6.17 -111.41
C VAL A 276 -47.09 5.30 -111.58
N ASP A 277 -47.94 5.20 -110.57
CA ASP A 277 -49.23 4.49 -110.65
C ASP A 277 -50.19 5.19 -111.63
N GLU A 278 -50.27 6.53 -111.60
CA GLU A 278 -51.11 7.32 -112.52
C GLU A 278 -50.62 7.24 -113.96
N TYR A 279 -49.30 7.29 -114.15
CA TYR A 279 -48.64 7.06 -115.42
C TYR A 279 -48.92 5.67 -116.00
N THR A 280 -48.81 4.63 -115.18
CA THR A 280 -49.07 3.24 -115.59
C THR A 280 -50.54 3.04 -115.99
N LYS A 281 -51.49 3.63 -115.26
CA LYS A 281 -52.92 3.64 -115.60
C LYS A 281 -53.18 4.34 -116.94
N SER A 282 -52.50 5.45 -117.20
CA SER A 282 -52.62 6.20 -118.46
C SER A 282 -52.12 5.39 -119.65
N ILE A 283 -50.98 4.69 -119.51
CA ILE A 283 -50.46 3.77 -120.53
C ILE A 283 -51.46 2.63 -120.78
N ASP A 284 -52.03 2.00 -119.74
CA ASP A 284 -53.02 0.93 -119.88
C ASP A 284 -54.30 1.39 -120.60
N GLN A 285 -54.77 2.61 -120.32
CA GLN A 285 -55.91 3.22 -121.02
C GLN A 285 -55.61 3.44 -122.51
N ILE A 286 -54.42 3.93 -122.84
CA ILE A 286 -53.98 4.13 -124.23
C ILE A 286 -53.92 2.79 -124.97
N ILE A 287 -53.33 1.76 -124.36
CA ILE A 287 -53.27 0.41 -124.94
C ILE A 287 -54.69 -0.13 -125.21
N LYS A 288 -55.62 0.03 -124.26
CA LYS A 288 -57.03 -0.39 -124.42
C LYS A 288 -57.75 0.39 -125.52
N GLY A 289 -57.58 1.71 -125.58
CA GLY A 289 -58.14 2.55 -126.63
C GLY A 289 -57.67 2.13 -128.03
N PHE A 290 -56.40 1.74 -128.17
CA PHE A 290 -55.89 1.15 -129.42
C PHE A 290 -56.50 -0.22 -129.72
N ALA A 291 -56.66 -1.09 -128.72
CA ALA A 291 -57.26 -2.43 -128.92
C ALA A 291 -58.74 -2.37 -129.34
N ASP A 292 -59.54 -1.47 -128.77
CA ASP A 292 -60.97 -1.31 -129.10
C ASP A 292 -61.19 -0.58 -130.44
N SER A 293 -60.26 0.27 -130.88
CA SER A 293 -60.33 0.98 -132.17
C SER A 293 -60.22 0.06 -133.39
N GLY A 294 -59.80 -1.21 -133.21
CA GLY A 294 -59.69 -2.20 -134.27
C GLY A 294 -61.00 -2.88 -134.68
N ASP A 295 -62.08 -2.77 -133.90
CA ASP A 295 -63.29 -3.60 -134.07
C ASP A 295 -64.59 -2.80 -134.32
N SER A 296 -64.60 -1.47 -134.26
CA SER A 296 -65.84 -0.69 -134.45
C SER A 296 -65.67 0.57 -135.31
N GLY A 297 -66.35 0.57 -136.46
CA GLY A 297 -66.25 1.57 -137.54
C GLY A 297 -66.90 2.94 -137.28
N SER A 298 -66.62 3.59 -136.15
CA SER A 298 -66.97 5.01 -135.92
C SER A 298 -65.74 5.80 -135.48
N GLY A 299 -64.93 6.20 -136.46
CA GLY A 299 -63.60 6.80 -136.28
C GLY A 299 -63.55 8.26 -135.78
N GLU A 300 -64.66 8.87 -135.35
CA GLU A 300 -64.65 10.25 -134.83
C GLU A 300 -64.55 10.32 -133.29
N GLY A 301 -65.08 9.34 -132.56
CA GLY A 301 -65.00 9.33 -131.08
C GLY A 301 -63.67 8.82 -130.53
N GLY A 302 -63.06 7.83 -131.18
CA GLY A 302 -61.81 7.23 -130.73
C GLY A 302 -60.60 8.15 -130.87
N ILE A 303 -60.60 9.04 -131.88
CA ILE A 303 -59.49 9.99 -132.12
C ILE A 303 -59.46 11.07 -131.04
N ASP A 304 -60.61 11.64 -130.64
CA ASP A 304 -60.68 12.62 -129.56
C ASP A 304 -60.28 12.01 -128.20
N GLU A 305 -60.65 10.74 -127.97
CA GLU A 305 -60.26 9.99 -126.78
C GLU A 305 -58.75 9.63 -126.78
N LEU A 306 -58.17 9.37 -127.95
CA LEU A 306 -56.73 9.19 -128.16
C LEU A 306 -55.93 10.49 -127.97
N VAL A 307 -56.43 11.63 -128.46
CA VAL A 307 -55.82 12.95 -128.24
C VAL A 307 -55.88 13.33 -126.76
N LYS A 308 -57.01 13.05 -126.10
CA LYS A 308 -57.17 13.27 -124.67
C LYS A 308 -56.26 12.35 -123.85
N GLY A 309 -56.23 11.05 -124.18
CA GLY A 309 -55.31 10.09 -123.58
C GLY A 309 -53.85 10.47 -123.79
N GLY A 310 -53.48 10.96 -124.97
CA GLY A 310 -52.13 11.46 -125.24
C GLY A 310 -51.76 12.71 -124.43
N LYS A 311 -52.68 13.67 -124.28
CA LYS A 311 -52.48 14.86 -123.42
C LYS A 311 -52.42 14.51 -121.93
N ASP A 312 -53.20 13.54 -121.48
CA ASP A 312 -53.19 13.06 -120.10
C ASP A 312 -51.90 12.24 -119.82
N LEU A 313 -51.42 11.46 -120.79
CA LEU A 313 -50.13 10.75 -120.70
C LEU A 313 -48.93 11.69 -120.74
N ASP A 314 -48.98 12.78 -121.53
CA ASP A 314 -47.93 13.81 -121.53
C ASP A 314 -47.78 14.46 -120.14
N LYS A 315 -48.92 14.80 -119.50
CA LYS A 315 -48.93 15.29 -118.11
C LYS A 315 -48.45 14.23 -117.11
N GLY A 316 -48.86 12.98 -117.28
CA GLY A 316 -48.39 11.88 -116.43
C GLY A 316 -46.89 11.63 -116.59
N ALA A 317 -46.35 11.73 -117.80
CA ALA A 317 -44.92 11.62 -118.09
C ALA A 317 -44.12 12.79 -117.51
N GLN A 318 -44.64 14.02 -117.58
CA GLN A 318 -44.06 15.20 -116.90
C GLN A 318 -44.06 15.02 -115.39
N GLY A 319 -45.17 14.58 -114.79
CA GLY A 319 -45.24 14.30 -113.35
C GLY A 319 -44.31 13.18 -112.89
N VAL A 320 -44.11 12.13 -113.70
CA VAL A 320 -43.11 11.08 -113.42
C VAL A 320 -41.69 11.61 -113.58
N SER A 321 -41.42 12.47 -114.56
CA SER A 321 -40.11 13.10 -114.74
C SER A 321 -39.76 14.00 -113.55
N GLU A 322 -40.66 14.91 -113.15
CA GLU A 322 -40.49 15.79 -111.99
C GLU A 322 -40.37 14.99 -110.68
N GLY A 323 -41.20 13.95 -110.50
CA GLY A 323 -41.12 13.06 -109.34
C GLY A 323 -39.83 12.24 -109.31
N ALA A 324 -39.31 11.82 -110.46
CA ALA A 324 -38.07 11.08 -110.57
C ALA A 324 -36.84 11.97 -110.32
N GLU A 325 -36.86 13.22 -110.78
CA GLU A 325 -35.86 14.24 -110.45
C GLU A 325 -35.88 14.57 -108.94
N GLY A 326 -37.08 14.71 -108.36
CA GLY A 326 -37.28 14.89 -106.92
C GLY A 326 -36.75 13.72 -106.10
N LEU A 327 -37.04 12.48 -106.53
CA LEU A 327 -36.49 11.26 -105.91
C LEU A 327 -34.97 11.21 -106.06
N SER A 328 -34.41 11.50 -107.24
CA SER A 328 -32.96 11.50 -107.46
C SER A 328 -32.27 12.51 -106.53
N SER A 329 -32.84 13.71 -106.41
CA SER A 329 -32.35 14.73 -105.47
C SER A 329 -32.45 14.26 -104.00
N GLY A 330 -33.58 13.67 -103.61
CA GLY A 330 -33.79 13.12 -102.26
C GLY A 330 -32.88 11.94 -101.92
N LEU A 331 -32.69 11.01 -102.86
CA LEU A 331 -31.73 9.90 -102.74
C LEU A 331 -30.29 10.41 -102.66
N GLY A 332 -29.95 11.49 -103.37
CA GLY A 332 -28.65 12.15 -103.27
C GLY A 332 -28.41 12.73 -101.86
N GLN A 333 -29.41 13.40 -101.28
CA GLN A 333 -29.33 13.91 -99.92
C GLN A 333 -29.27 12.77 -98.88
N TYR A 334 -30.02 11.69 -99.09
CA TYR A 334 -30.00 10.50 -98.24
C TYR A 334 -28.64 9.80 -98.24
N ARG A 335 -28.06 9.62 -99.44
CA ARG A 335 -26.69 9.11 -99.60
C ARG A 335 -25.70 9.98 -98.84
N ASP A 336 -25.76 11.30 -98.99
CA ASP A 336 -24.86 12.23 -98.31
C ASP A 336 -25.00 12.14 -96.78
N GLY A 337 -26.22 11.89 -96.28
CA GLY A 337 -26.49 11.59 -94.88
C GLY A 337 -25.89 10.26 -94.41
N LEU A 338 -26.07 9.18 -95.20
CA LEU A 338 -25.48 7.86 -94.92
C LEU A 338 -23.95 7.90 -94.91
N GLN A 339 -23.33 8.63 -95.85
CA GLN A 339 -21.88 8.83 -95.89
C GLN A 339 -21.38 9.54 -94.62
N LYS A 340 -22.07 10.61 -94.19
CA LYS A 340 -21.73 11.30 -92.93
C LYS A 340 -21.88 10.38 -91.72
N GLY A 341 -22.92 9.55 -91.67
CA GLY A 341 -23.10 8.55 -90.61
C GLY A 341 -21.99 7.49 -90.60
N ALA A 342 -21.56 7.01 -91.77
CA ALA A 342 -20.44 6.08 -91.91
C ALA A 342 -19.12 6.69 -91.41
N ASP A 343 -18.87 7.96 -91.75
CA ASP A 343 -17.69 8.71 -91.31
C ASP A 343 -17.70 8.95 -89.79
N GLN A 344 -18.86 9.22 -89.20
CA GLN A 344 -19.02 9.38 -87.75
C GLN A 344 -18.83 8.07 -86.99
N ALA A 345 -19.38 6.95 -87.49
CA ALA A 345 -19.17 5.63 -86.89
C ALA A 345 -17.68 5.23 -86.93
N ASP A 346 -16.98 5.55 -88.01
CA ASP A 346 -15.53 5.34 -88.15
C ASP A 346 -14.71 6.24 -87.20
N GLN A 347 -15.13 7.50 -87.01
CA GLN A 347 -14.51 8.40 -86.01
C GLN A 347 -14.73 7.90 -84.58
N LEU A 348 -15.94 7.43 -84.24
CA LEU A 348 -16.24 6.86 -82.92
C LEU A 348 -15.38 5.62 -82.66
N ALA A 349 -15.28 4.71 -83.63
CA ALA A 349 -14.43 3.53 -83.55
C ALA A 349 -12.94 3.88 -83.32
N LYS A 350 -12.46 4.98 -83.93
CA LYS A 350 -11.07 5.45 -83.79
C LYS A 350 -10.80 6.25 -82.51
N SER A 351 -11.83 6.83 -81.89
CA SER A 351 -11.69 7.69 -80.70
C SER A 351 -11.36 6.92 -79.42
N GLY A 352 -11.58 5.59 -79.39
CA GLY A 352 -11.29 4.74 -78.24
C GLY A 352 -12.27 4.89 -77.07
N THR A 353 -13.35 5.67 -77.22
CA THR A 353 -14.37 5.92 -76.19
C THR A 353 -15.33 4.75 -75.99
N VAL A 354 -15.48 3.87 -76.98
CA VAL A 354 -16.27 2.64 -76.85
C VAL A 354 -15.37 1.54 -76.32
N THR A 355 -15.57 1.19 -75.06
CA THR A 355 -14.73 0.28 -74.26
C THR A 355 -15.38 -1.08 -74.02
N GLY A 356 -16.68 -1.25 -74.27
CA GLY A 356 -17.37 -2.54 -74.13
C GLY A 356 -18.73 -2.62 -74.79
N LEU A 357 -19.43 -3.75 -74.60
CA LEU A 357 -20.77 -4.01 -75.14
C LEU A 357 -21.84 -3.06 -74.57
N ASP A 358 -21.69 -2.67 -73.30
CA ASP A 358 -22.64 -1.77 -72.62
C ASP A 358 -22.65 -0.37 -73.26
N ASP A 359 -21.52 0.09 -73.80
CA ASP A 359 -21.44 1.36 -74.52
C ASP A 359 -22.23 1.30 -75.84
N LEU A 360 -22.29 0.13 -76.50
CA LEU A 360 -23.10 -0.10 -77.70
C LEU A 360 -24.59 -0.22 -77.38
N VAL A 361 -24.93 -0.83 -76.25
CA VAL A 361 -26.31 -0.84 -75.74
C VAL A 361 -26.76 0.57 -75.41
N SER A 362 -25.89 1.34 -74.76
CA SER A 362 -26.14 2.73 -74.38
C SER A 362 -26.21 3.65 -75.60
N ALA A 363 -25.49 3.34 -76.67
CA ALA A 363 -25.59 4.01 -77.96
C ALA A 363 -26.80 3.54 -78.80
N GLY A 364 -27.61 2.60 -78.31
CA GLY A 364 -28.78 2.06 -79.00
C GLY A 364 -28.46 1.17 -80.21
N LEU A 365 -27.19 0.80 -80.39
CA LEU A 365 -26.71 -0.03 -81.50
C LEU A 365 -26.89 -1.53 -81.24
N MET A 366 -27.22 -1.90 -80.00
CA MET A 366 -27.46 -3.28 -79.58
C MET A 366 -28.51 -3.30 -78.46
N SER A 367 -29.39 -4.30 -78.42
CA SER A 367 -30.29 -4.47 -77.26
C SER A 367 -29.56 -5.09 -76.07
N LYS A 368 -30.06 -4.85 -74.84
CA LYS A 368 -29.54 -5.49 -73.63
C LYS A 368 -29.50 -7.02 -73.76
N ASP A 369 -30.55 -7.63 -74.28
CA ASP A 369 -30.63 -9.09 -74.47
C ASP A 369 -29.55 -9.60 -75.44
N GLN A 370 -29.25 -8.85 -76.51
CA GLN A 370 -28.19 -9.19 -77.45
C GLN A 370 -26.79 -9.01 -76.86
N ALA A 371 -26.59 -7.95 -76.06
CA ALA A 371 -25.33 -7.73 -75.36
C ALA A 371 -25.08 -8.80 -74.29
N GLU A 372 -26.11 -9.20 -73.55
CA GLU A 372 -26.04 -10.30 -72.59
C GLU A 372 -25.76 -11.64 -73.29
N GLN A 373 -26.39 -11.92 -74.44
CA GLN A 373 -26.08 -13.10 -75.25
C GLN A 373 -24.65 -13.08 -75.78
N ALA A 374 -24.18 -11.94 -76.30
CA ALA A 374 -22.81 -11.79 -76.80
C ALA A 374 -21.80 -11.95 -75.67
N ARG A 375 -22.06 -11.35 -74.50
CA ARG A 375 -21.23 -11.45 -73.29
C ARG A 375 -21.17 -12.89 -72.77
N ALA A 376 -22.29 -13.60 -72.75
CA ALA A 376 -22.34 -15.01 -72.36
C ALA A 376 -21.56 -15.94 -73.33
N GLY A 377 -21.48 -15.57 -74.60
CA GLY A 377 -20.68 -16.28 -75.61
C GLY A 377 -19.18 -15.96 -75.56
N LEU A 378 -18.83 -14.72 -75.24
CA LEU A 378 -17.44 -14.23 -75.19
C LEU A 378 -16.74 -14.57 -73.86
N CYS A 379 -17.46 -14.49 -72.73
CA CYS A 379 -16.90 -14.62 -71.39
C CYS A 379 -17.43 -15.87 -70.68
N GLN A 380 -16.78 -17.02 -70.90
CA GLN A 380 -17.13 -18.26 -70.22
C GLN A 380 -16.78 -18.23 -68.71
N PRO A 381 -17.47 -19.03 -67.86
CA PRO A 381 -17.21 -19.08 -66.43
C PRO A 381 -15.74 -19.39 -66.11
N GLY A 382 -15.07 -18.51 -65.36
CA GLY A 382 -13.65 -18.63 -64.98
C GLY A 382 -12.70 -17.72 -65.77
N THR A 383 -13.20 -16.93 -66.72
CA THR A 383 -12.40 -15.92 -67.44
C THR A 383 -12.17 -14.69 -66.55
N PRO A 384 -10.93 -14.19 -66.38
CA PRO A 384 -10.67 -12.98 -65.59
C PRO A 384 -11.33 -11.71 -66.17
N ASP A 385 -11.83 -10.83 -65.31
CA ASP A 385 -12.62 -9.64 -65.70
C ASP A 385 -11.91 -8.73 -66.71
N ALA A 386 -10.60 -8.52 -66.54
CA ALA A 386 -9.79 -7.71 -67.47
C ALA A 386 -9.70 -8.33 -68.88
N VAL A 387 -9.72 -9.66 -68.99
CA VAL A 387 -9.71 -10.37 -70.28
C VAL A 387 -11.10 -10.34 -70.91
N CYS A 388 -12.15 -10.45 -70.11
CA CYS A 388 -13.53 -10.30 -70.56
C CYS A 388 -13.78 -8.89 -71.13
N GLN A 389 -13.38 -7.83 -70.41
CA GLN A 389 -13.46 -6.44 -70.88
C GLN A 389 -12.71 -6.22 -72.21
N GLY A 390 -11.49 -6.78 -72.35
CA GLY A 390 -10.74 -6.68 -73.61
C GLY A 390 -11.41 -7.40 -74.80
N MET A 391 -12.07 -8.53 -74.55
CA MET A 391 -12.83 -9.25 -75.60
C MET A 391 -14.12 -8.52 -75.98
N GLU A 392 -14.82 -7.94 -75.02
CA GLU A 392 -15.99 -7.10 -75.28
C GLU A 392 -15.63 -5.84 -76.06
N GLN A 393 -14.52 -5.19 -75.73
CA GLN A 393 -14.00 -4.04 -76.46
C GLN A 393 -13.69 -4.39 -77.92
N ALA A 394 -13.00 -5.50 -78.15
CA ALA A 394 -12.67 -5.96 -79.50
C ALA A 394 -13.92 -6.34 -80.32
N TYR A 395 -14.92 -6.95 -79.68
CA TYR A 395 -16.18 -7.27 -80.30
C TYR A 395 -16.99 -6.00 -80.63
N ALA A 396 -17.03 -5.03 -79.73
CA ALA A 396 -17.71 -3.76 -79.92
C ALA A 396 -17.09 -2.93 -81.06
N GLN A 397 -15.76 -2.87 -81.12
CA GLN A 397 -15.04 -2.25 -82.25
C GLN A 397 -15.28 -2.99 -83.57
N GLY A 398 -15.34 -4.33 -83.54
CA GLY A 398 -15.70 -5.14 -84.71
C GLY A 398 -17.11 -4.81 -85.22
N LEU A 399 -18.06 -4.58 -84.32
CA LEU A 399 -19.43 -4.19 -84.67
C LEU A 399 -19.49 -2.79 -85.28
N LEU A 400 -18.80 -1.80 -84.70
CA LEU A 400 -18.76 -0.42 -85.22
C LEU A 400 -18.10 -0.34 -86.60
N ASN A 401 -16.99 -1.05 -86.79
CA ASN A 401 -16.33 -1.18 -88.11
C ASN A 401 -17.24 -1.91 -89.11
N GLY A 402 -18.01 -2.91 -88.65
CA GLY A 402 -19.02 -3.59 -89.44
C GLY A 402 -20.18 -2.67 -89.85
N THR A 403 -20.64 -1.80 -88.94
CA THR A 403 -21.70 -0.81 -89.20
C THR A 403 -21.23 0.28 -90.16
N SER A 404 -20.01 0.83 -89.96
CA SER A 404 -19.40 1.77 -90.91
C SER A 404 -19.20 1.12 -92.29
N GLY A 405 -18.73 -0.14 -92.33
CA GLY A 405 -18.60 -0.91 -93.57
C GLY A 405 -19.95 -1.21 -94.24
N GLY A 406 -20.99 -1.47 -93.48
CA GLY A 406 -22.36 -1.68 -93.96
C GLY A 406 -23.01 -0.41 -94.50
N LEU A 407 -22.82 0.73 -93.81
CA LEU A 407 -23.25 2.04 -94.27
C LEU A 407 -22.52 2.45 -95.55
N ASN A 408 -21.20 2.27 -95.63
CA ASN A 408 -20.44 2.49 -96.87
C ASN A 408 -20.90 1.55 -98.00
N SER A 409 -21.21 0.29 -97.70
CA SER A 409 -21.78 -0.64 -98.69
C SER A 409 -23.17 -0.21 -99.17
N ALA A 410 -23.97 0.43 -98.31
CA ALA A 410 -25.26 1.01 -98.66
C ALA A 410 -25.11 2.27 -99.53
N VAL A 411 -24.13 3.13 -99.23
CA VAL A 411 -23.75 4.27 -100.09
C VAL A 411 -23.27 3.77 -101.45
N ASP A 412 -22.36 2.79 -101.48
CA ASP A 412 -21.87 2.18 -102.72
C ASP A 412 -23.01 1.55 -103.54
N GLY A 413 -23.99 0.91 -102.87
CA GLY A 413 -25.19 0.36 -103.49
C GLY A 413 -26.13 1.41 -104.09
N LEU A 414 -26.15 2.62 -103.50
CA LEU A 414 -26.85 3.79 -104.05
C LEU A 414 -26.09 4.40 -105.24
N GLU A 415 -24.74 4.33 -105.25
CA GLU A 415 -23.88 4.98 -106.25
C GLU A 415 -23.50 4.14 -107.48
N GLN A 416 -23.58 2.81 -107.44
CA GLN A 416 -22.82 1.96 -108.38
C GLN A 416 -23.04 2.30 -109.87
N LYS A 417 -22.02 2.93 -110.47
CA LYS A 417 -21.97 3.48 -111.84
C LYS A 417 -21.81 2.46 -112.97
N GLN A 418 -21.74 1.16 -112.68
CA GLN A 418 -21.67 0.14 -113.73
C GLN A 418 -23.09 -0.30 -114.10
N ASP A 419 -23.44 -0.04 -115.36
CA ASP A 419 -24.66 -0.47 -116.07
C ASP A 419 -25.97 0.30 -115.79
N GLY A 420 -25.97 1.26 -114.84
CA GLY A 420 -27.10 2.14 -114.56
C GLY A 420 -28.36 1.37 -114.15
N GLN A 421 -28.15 0.43 -113.22
CA GLN A 421 -29.16 -0.31 -112.44
C GLN A 421 -29.18 0.13 -110.95
N SER A 422 -28.41 1.14 -110.55
CA SER A 422 -28.51 1.72 -109.19
C SER A 422 -29.78 2.56 -109.05
N LEU A 423 -30.30 2.73 -107.83
CA LEU A 423 -31.54 3.48 -107.60
C LEU A 423 -31.43 4.96 -108.06
N LEU A 424 -30.29 5.63 -107.82
CA LEU A 424 -30.02 6.97 -108.33
C LEU A 424 -29.90 7.00 -109.86
N GLY A 425 -29.11 6.10 -110.44
CA GLY A 425 -28.95 6.04 -111.91
C GLY A 425 -30.22 5.60 -112.64
N GLY A 426 -31.08 4.83 -111.97
CA GLY A 426 -32.39 4.42 -112.46
C GLY A 426 -33.41 5.55 -112.37
N ALA A 427 -33.39 6.35 -111.30
CA ALA A 427 -34.21 7.55 -111.17
C ALA A 427 -33.83 8.61 -112.22
N ASP A 428 -32.53 8.85 -112.46
CA ASP A 428 -32.06 9.78 -113.50
C ASP A 428 -32.44 9.31 -114.91
N LYS A 429 -32.21 8.03 -115.26
CA LYS A 429 -32.61 7.47 -116.56
C LYS A 429 -34.12 7.46 -116.77
N LEU A 430 -34.89 7.33 -115.69
CA LEU A 430 -36.34 7.41 -115.74
C LEU A 430 -36.80 8.85 -115.95
N ALA A 431 -36.20 9.82 -115.26
CA ALA A 431 -36.47 11.24 -115.49
C ALA A 431 -36.20 11.61 -116.95
N ASP A 432 -35.06 11.20 -117.49
CA ASP A 432 -34.67 11.36 -118.89
C ASP A 432 -35.66 10.65 -119.84
N GLY A 433 -35.97 9.37 -119.59
CA GLY A 433 -36.86 8.57 -120.45
C GLY A 433 -38.33 9.01 -120.42
N ALA A 434 -38.81 9.49 -119.27
CA ALA A 434 -40.12 10.11 -119.12
C ALA A 434 -40.18 11.47 -119.83
N GLY A 435 -39.08 12.24 -119.78
CA GLY A 435 -38.91 13.47 -120.56
C GLY A 435 -38.93 13.21 -122.07
N GLU A 436 -38.17 12.23 -122.56
CA GLU A 436 -38.16 11.81 -123.97
C GLU A 436 -39.55 11.30 -124.43
N LEU A 437 -40.28 10.61 -123.56
CA LEU A 437 -41.64 10.18 -123.85
C LEU A 437 -42.64 11.33 -123.86
N SER A 438 -42.56 12.29 -122.92
CA SER A 438 -43.38 13.51 -122.94
C SER A 438 -43.13 14.28 -124.24
N ASP A 439 -41.86 14.46 -124.63
CA ASP A 439 -41.49 15.08 -125.91
C ASP A 439 -42.05 14.31 -127.12
N GLY A 440 -41.99 12.98 -127.08
CA GLY A 440 -42.56 12.10 -128.11
C GLY A 440 -44.09 12.15 -128.17
N MET A 441 -44.76 12.23 -127.02
CA MET A 441 -46.21 12.30 -126.89
C MET A 441 -46.75 13.66 -127.30
N SER A 442 -46.06 14.73 -126.93
CA SER A 442 -46.31 16.08 -127.43
C SER A 442 -46.19 16.15 -128.97
N LYS A 443 -45.20 15.46 -129.55
CA LYS A 443 -45.09 15.31 -131.02
C LYS A 443 -46.20 14.44 -131.61
N PHE A 444 -46.62 13.38 -130.93
CA PHE A 444 -47.70 12.48 -131.33
C PHE A 444 -49.06 13.18 -131.33
N VAL A 445 -49.42 13.88 -130.26
CA VAL A 445 -50.65 14.69 -130.16
C VAL A 445 -50.70 15.74 -131.29
N LYS A 446 -49.55 16.38 -131.56
CA LYS A 446 -49.41 17.33 -132.67
C LYS A 446 -49.51 16.66 -134.06
N GLY A 447 -48.99 15.45 -134.21
CA GLY A 447 -49.11 14.66 -135.46
C GLY A 447 -50.53 14.11 -135.68
N LEU A 448 -51.27 13.82 -134.61
CA LEU A 448 -52.70 13.45 -134.66
C LEU A 448 -53.57 14.63 -135.11
N GLU A 449 -53.19 15.86 -134.76
CA GLU A 449 -53.79 17.09 -135.28
C GLU A 449 -53.47 17.30 -136.79
N ASP A 450 -52.40 16.68 -137.33
CA ASP A 450 -51.87 16.95 -138.69
C ASP A 450 -52.00 15.79 -139.74
N GLY A 451 -52.30 14.54 -139.38
CA GLY A 451 -52.77 13.48 -140.33
C GLY A 451 -52.03 12.12 -140.39
N LEU A 452 -52.76 11.08 -140.83
CA LEU A 452 -52.65 9.63 -140.55
C LEU A 452 -51.40 8.80 -140.98
N GLY A 453 -50.33 9.38 -141.55
CA GLY A 453 -49.23 8.61 -142.17
C GLY A 453 -48.12 8.12 -141.23
N GLU A 454 -47.74 8.94 -140.24
CA GLU A 454 -46.70 8.60 -139.25
C GLU A 454 -47.27 7.87 -138.01
N LEU A 455 -48.61 7.88 -137.89
CA LEU A 455 -49.36 7.26 -136.81
C LEU A 455 -49.04 5.76 -136.65
N THR A 456 -48.87 5.03 -137.76
CA THR A 456 -48.65 3.58 -137.76
C THR A 456 -47.27 3.19 -137.22
N LYS A 457 -46.22 3.99 -137.45
CA LYS A 457 -44.88 3.72 -136.90
C LYS A 457 -44.81 4.05 -135.41
N GLY A 458 -45.41 5.17 -135.00
CA GLY A 458 -45.55 5.52 -133.58
C GLY A 458 -46.34 4.47 -132.81
N MET A 459 -47.42 3.91 -133.40
CA MET A 459 -48.18 2.81 -132.81
C MET A 459 -47.37 1.50 -132.67
N GLU A 460 -46.50 1.18 -133.64
CA GLU A 460 -45.65 -0.01 -133.58
C GLU A 460 -44.55 0.10 -132.50
N ASP A 461 -43.97 1.29 -132.33
CA ASP A 461 -42.96 1.55 -131.30
C ASP A 461 -43.56 1.60 -129.89
N ILE A 462 -44.77 2.15 -129.74
CA ILE A 462 -45.54 2.11 -128.47
C ILE A 462 -45.87 0.66 -128.12
N SER A 463 -46.37 -0.14 -129.07
CA SER A 463 -46.72 -1.54 -128.80
C SER A 463 -45.51 -2.41 -128.40
N LYS A 464 -44.30 -2.12 -128.90
CA LYS A 464 -43.08 -2.87 -128.55
C LYS A 464 -42.50 -2.47 -127.19
N ASN A 465 -42.59 -1.19 -126.82
CA ASN A 465 -41.93 -0.67 -125.63
C ASN A 465 -42.88 -0.56 -124.42
N ALA A 466 -44.19 -0.44 -124.62
CA ALA A 466 -45.15 -0.29 -123.52
C ALA A 466 -45.14 -1.45 -122.51
N PRO A 467 -45.02 -2.74 -122.90
CA PRO A 467 -44.93 -3.82 -121.91
C PRO A 467 -43.66 -3.76 -121.05
N LYS A 468 -42.51 -3.39 -121.65
CA LYS A 468 -41.24 -3.22 -120.91
C LYS A 468 -41.29 -2.03 -119.95
N LEU A 469 -41.94 -0.96 -120.38
CA LEU A 469 -42.16 0.25 -119.60
C LEU A 469 -43.15 0.01 -118.45
N LEU A 470 -44.18 -0.81 -118.66
CA LEU A 470 -45.13 -1.25 -117.63
C LEU A 470 -44.43 -2.11 -116.55
N GLU A 471 -43.49 -2.97 -116.96
CA GLU A 471 -42.71 -3.79 -116.03
C GLU A 471 -41.69 -2.95 -115.24
N ALA A 472 -41.00 -2.02 -115.90
CA ALA A 472 -40.07 -1.09 -115.25
C ALA A 472 -40.78 -0.14 -114.26
N SER A 473 -41.94 0.41 -114.64
CA SER A 473 -42.77 1.26 -113.76
C SER A 473 -43.32 0.48 -112.57
N LYS A 474 -43.71 -0.79 -112.76
CA LYS A 474 -44.09 -1.65 -111.65
C LYS A 474 -42.94 -1.85 -110.65
N GLY A 475 -41.75 -2.18 -111.13
CA GLY A 475 -40.57 -2.37 -110.27
C GLY A 475 -40.14 -1.09 -109.55
N LEU A 476 -40.20 0.05 -110.24
CA LEU A 476 -39.94 1.35 -109.64
C LEU A 476 -40.96 1.72 -108.57
N ARG A 477 -42.25 1.50 -108.82
CA ARG A 477 -43.31 1.77 -107.85
C ARG A 477 -43.15 0.91 -106.60
N GLU A 478 -42.85 -0.37 -106.77
CA GLU A 478 -42.55 -1.28 -105.67
C GLU A 478 -41.30 -0.82 -104.89
N GLY A 479 -40.26 -0.36 -105.59
CA GLY A 479 -39.05 0.22 -104.99
C GLY A 479 -39.31 1.53 -104.22
N ALA A 480 -40.06 2.47 -104.81
CA ALA A 480 -40.41 3.75 -104.21
C ALA A 480 -41.33 3.55 -102.98
N SER A 481 -42.30 2.64 -103.07
CA SER A 481 -43.11 2.24 -101.92
C SER A 481 -42.27 1.60 -100.81
N GLY A 482 -41.31 0.74 -101.16
CA GLY A 482 -40.39 0.12 -100.20
C GLY A 482 -39.47 1.14 -99.50
N VAL A 483 -38.98 2.15 -100.24
CA VAL A 483 -38.21 3.27 -99.67
C VAL A 483 -39.09 4.11 -98.75
N ALA A 484 -40.32 4.42 -99.16
CA ALA A 484 -41.27 5.18 -98.35
C ALA A 484 -41.57 4.46 -97.02
N GLU A 485 -41.89 3.16 -97.07
CA GLU A 485 -42.15 2.35 -95.89
C GLU A 485 -40.91 2.19 -95.00
N GLY A 486 -39.72 2.01 -95.58
CA GLY A 486 -38.46 1.90 -94.85
C GLY A 486 -38.12 3.19 -94.10
N ASN A 487 -38.28 4.33 -94.77
CA ASN A 487 -38.05 5.64 -94.16
C ASN A 487 -39.11 6.03 -93.13
N GLN A 488 -40.36 5.63 -93.33
CA GLN A 488 -41.41 5.81 -92.34
C GLN A 488 -41.06 5.04 -91.06
N LYS A 489 -40.65 3.77 -91.17
CA LYS A 489 -40.20 2.98 -90.00
C LYS A 489 -39.00 3.61 -89.30
N LEU A 490 -38.06 4.17 -90.05
CA LEU A 490 -36.91 4.88 -89.48
C LEU A 490 -37.33 6.18 -88.79
N ALA A 491 -38.23 6.97 -89.40
CA ALA A 491 -38.80 8.17 -88.81
C ALA A 491 -39.56 7.84 -87.50
N ASP A 492 -40.34 6.77 -87.50
CA ASP A 492 -41.15 6.33 -86.36
C ASP A 492 -40.27 5.82 -85.19
N GLY A 493 -39.11 5.20 -85.46
CA GLY A 493 -38.18 4.71 -84.43
C GLY A 493 -37.22 5.77 -83.88
N MET A 494 -37.07 6.91 -84.56
CA MET A 494 -36.13 7.96 -84.16
C MET A 494 -36.53 8.69 -82.86
N PRO A 495 -37.82 8.93 -82.54
CA PRO A 495 -38.25 9.39 -81.22
C PRO A 495 -37.79 8.48 -80.08
N GLU A 496 -37.89 7.16 -80.24
CA GLU A 496 -37.50 6.18 -79.21
C GLU A 496 -35.99 6.22 -78.94
N LEU A 497 -35.18 6.37 -80.00
CA LEU A 497 -33.74 6.57 -79.87
C LEU A 497 -33.41 7.94 -79.23
N SER A 498 -34.13 9.01 -79.56
CA SER A 498 -33.94 10.33 -78.94
C SER A 498 -34.25 10.31 -77.44
N ASP A 499 -35.32 9.63 -77.05
CA ASP A 499 -35.71 9.43 -75.65
C ASP A 499 -34.69 8.57 -74.91
N GLY A 500 -34.18 7.51 -75.55
CA GLY A 500 -33.10 6.67 -75.00
C GLY A 500 -31.82 7.48 -74.75
N ILE A 501 -31.40 8.31 -75.70
CA ILE A 501 -30.25 9.22 -75.53
C ILE A 501 -30.48 10.19 -74.37
N ALA A 502 -31.69 10.76 -74.25
CA ALA A 502 -32.03 11.66 -73.16
C ALA A 502 -31.97 10.95 -71.80
N GLN A 503 -32.50 9.74 -71.69
CA GLN A 503 -32.49 8.96 -70.46
C GLN A 503 -31.06 8.62 -70.00
N VAL A 504 -30.16 8.28 -70.93
CA VAL A 504 -28.75 8.02 -70.60
C VAL A 504 -28.02 9.31 -70.22
N ALA A 505 -28.33 10.44 -70.87
CA ALA A 505 -27.75 11.74 -70.53
C ALA A 505 -28.16 12.18 -69.11
N ASP A 506 -29.44 12.00 -68.76
CA ASP A 506 -29.98 12.28 -67.43
C ASP A 506 -29.35 11.36 -66.38
N GLY A 507 -29.29 10.05 -66.65
CA GLY A 507 -28.64 9.09 -65.76
C GLY A 507 -27.13 9.33 -65.58
N SER A 508 -26.45 9.82 -66.62
CA SER A 508 -25.04 10.21 -66.55
C SER A 508 -24.87 11.47 -65.69
N SER A 509 -25.81 12.43 -65.78
CA SER A 509 -25.81 13.61 -64.91
C SER A 509 -26.08 13.25 -63.44
N GLU A 510 -26.98 12.31 -63.17
CA GLU A 510 -27.26 11.84 -61.80
C GLU A 510 -26.05 11.10 -61.21
N LEU A 511 -25.33 10.32 -62.04
CA LEU A 511 -24.09 9.67 -61.63
C LEU A 511 -22.96 10.68 -61.40
N ASP A 512 -22.85 11.74 -62.23
CA ASP A 512 -21.91 12.85 -62.05
C ASP A 512 -22.15 13.55 -60.70
N ASP A 513 -23.40 13.92 -60.41
CA ASP A 513 -23.81 14.52 -59.13
C ASP A 513 -23.48 13.59 -57.95
N GLY A 514 -23.78 12.29 -58.05
CA GLY A 514 -23.48 11.31 -57.01
C GLY A 514 -21.98 11.10 -56.79
N ALA A 515 -21.19 11.07 -57.86
CA ALA A 515 -19.74 10.98 -57.80
C ALA A 515 -19.12 12.25 -57.20
N GLY A 516 -19.66 13.43 -57.54
CA GLY A 516 -19.30 14.71 -56.93
C GLY A 516 -19.57 14.72 -55.43
N GLN A 517 -20.77 14.32 -54.99
CA GLN A 517 -21.13 14.22 -53.58
C GLN A 517 -20.21 13.24 -52.81
N LEU A 518 -19.85 12.11 -53.42
CA LEU A 518 -18.91 11.17 -52.83
C LEU A 518 -17.51 11.78 -52.70
N SER A 519 -17.03 12.47 -53.73
CA SER A 519 -15.73 13.15 -53.72
C SER A 519 -15.66 14.21 -52.61
N ASP A 520 -16.70 15.05 -52.48
CA ASP A 520 -16.84 16.06 -51.44
C ASP A 520 -16.89 15.42 -50.04
N GLY A 521 -17.74 14.40 -49.86
CA GLY A 521 -17.87 13.69 -48.58
C GLY A 521 -16.57 13.00 -48.15
N LEU A 522 -15.79 12.48 -49.10
CA LEU A 522 -14.45 11.94 -48.82
C LEU A 522 -13.44 13.04 -48.48
N GLY A 523 -13.57 14.23 -49.06
CA GLY A 523 -12.77 15.40 -48.67
C GLY A 523 -13.07 15.87 -47.24
N ASP A 524 -14.33 15.88 -46.84
CA ASP A 524 -14.75 16.15 -45.46
C ASP A 524 -14.25 15.07 -44.49
N PHE A 525 -14.35 13.80 -44.88
CA PHE A 525 -13.83 12.68 -44.12
C PHE A 525 -12.31 12.76 -43.93
N ALA A 526 -11.56 13.04 -45.00
CA ALA A 526 -10.12 13.25 -44.97
C ALA A 526 -9.74 14.40 -44.02
N THR A 527 -10.47 15.53 -44.08
CA THR A 527 -10.27 16.66 -43.18
C THR A 527 -10.57 16.30 -41.71
N GLY A 528 -11.62 15.52 -41.47
CA GLY A 528 -11.94 15.01 -40.13
C GLY A 528 -10.87 14.06 -39.60
N LEU A 529 -10.32 13.22 -40.47
CA LEU A 529 -9.27 12.27 -40.15
C LEU A 529 -7.94 12.98 -39.85
N ASP A 530 -7.59 14.05 -40.58
CA ASP A 530 -6.42 14.90 -40.27
C ASP A 530 -6.51 15.54 -38.89
N LYS A 531 -7.71 15.98 -38.48
CA LYS A 531 -7.94 16.49 -37.12
C LYS A 531 -7.80 15.38 -36.07
N TYR A 532 -8.29 14.18 -36.39
CA TYR A 532 -8.16 13.02 -35.52
C TYR A 532 -6.70 12.60 -35.34
N THR A 533 -5.92 12.46 -36.42
CA THR A 533 -4.49 12.13 -36.36
C THR A 533 -3.69 13.20 -35.63
N THR A 534 -3.97 14.48 -35.87
CA THR A 534 -3.37 15.58 -35.09
C THR A 534 -3.65 15.45 -33.58
N GLY A 535 -4.89 15.08 -33.21
CA GLY A 535 -5.27 14.82 -31.82
C GLY A 535 -4.55 13.61 -31.22
N VAL A 536 -4.43 12.52 -31.99
CA VAL A 536 -3.69 11.31 -31.61
C VAL A 536 -2.20 11.60 -31.42
N SER A 537 -1.56 12.33 -32.34
CA SER A 537 -0.16 12.76 -32.24
C SER A 537 0.09 13.66 -31.01
N THR A 538 -0.85 14.57 -30.71
CA THR A 538 -0.81 15.38 -29.49
C THR A 538 -0.92 14.50 -28.24
N ALA A 539 -1.81 13.51 -28.25
CA ALA A 539 -1.96 12.56 -27.15
C ALA A 539 -0.70 11.69 -26.97
N ALA A 540 -0.12 11.19 -28.06
CA ALA A 540 1.14 10.43 -28.06
C ALA A 540 2.26 11.24 -27.38
N THR A 541 2.43 12.49 -27.80
CA THR A 541 3.42 13.41 -27.21
C THR A 541 3.16 13.60 -25.72
N GLY A 542 1.92 13.86 -25.31
CA GLY A 542 1.57 14.01 -23.90
C GLY A 542 1.79 12.75 -23.06
N THR A 543 1.57 11.56 -23.63
CA THR A 543 1.85 10.28 -22.96
C THR A 543 3.34 9.98 -22.88
N SER A 544 4.13 10.38 -23.88
CA SER A 544 5.59 10.30 -23.86
C SER A 544 6.17 11.22 -22.78
N ASP A 545 5.68 12.46 -22.70
CA ASP A 545 6.05 13.42 -21.66
C ASP A 545 5.68 12.90 -20.25
N LEU A 546 4.51 12.27 -20.12
CA LEU A 546 4.10 11.62 -18.87
C LEU A 546 5.03 10.47 -18.49
N ALA A 547 5.41 9.62 -19.44
CA ALA A 547 6.35 8.52 -19.21
C ALA A 547 7.70 9.06 -18.71
N ALA A 548 8.26 10.06 -19.39
CA ALA A 548 9.51 10.70 -18.99
C ALA A 548 9.42 11.38 -17.60
N GLY A 549 8.28 12.02 -17.31
CA GLY A 549 8.02 12.61 -15.99
C GLY A 549 7.93 11.55 -14.88
N LEU A 550 7.32 10.41 -15.16
CA LEU A 550 7.25 9.27 -14.24
C LEU A 550 8.62 8.62 -14.03
N ASP A 551 9.44 8.46 -15.08
CA ASP A 551 10.82 7.99 -14.93
C ASP A 551 11.64 8.94 -14.04
N THR A 552 11.49 10.24 -14.24
CA THR A 552 12.15 11.26 -13.39
C THR A 552 11.68 11.15 -11.93
N LEU A 553 10.38 10.93 -11.70
CA LEU A 553 9.83 10.73 -10.36
C LEU A 553 10.35 9.44 -9.73
N ALA A 554 10.45 8.36 -10.49
CA ALA A 554 11.00 7.10 -10.02
C ALA A 554 12.46 7.23 -9.61
N GLU A 555 13.30 7.88 -10.43
CA GLU A 555 14.69 8.17 -10.07
C GLU A 555 14.81 9.05 -8.81
N GLY A 556 13.92 10.04 -8.66
CA GLY A 556 13.86 10.88 -7.47
C GLY A 556 13.47 10.09 -6.23
N THR A 557 12.55 9.13 -6.38
CA THR A 557 12.09 8.26 -5.29
C THR A 557 13.14 7.22 -4.92
N ASP A 558 13.87 6.65 -5.89
CA ASP A 558 15.02 5.76 -5.63
C ASP A 558 16.09 6.50 -4.81
N LYS A 559 16.40 7.77 -5.16
CA LYS A 559 17.35 8.59 -4.39
C LYS A 559 16.84 8.92 -2.98
N TYR A 560 15.54 9.13 -2.85
CA TYR A 560 14.91 9.37 -1.55
C TYR A 560 15.00 8.12 -0.66
N SER A 561 14.63 6.95 -1.19
CA SER A 561 14.81 5.64 -0.56
C SER A 561 16.27 5.45 -0.11
N GLU A 562 17.25 5.59 -1.01
CA GLU A 562 18.67 5.44 -0.64
C GLU A 562 19.09 6.40 0.50
N GLY A 563 18.54 7.61 0.54
CA GLY A 563 18.75 8.56 1.63
C GLY A 563 18.12 8.13 2.95
N VAL A 564 16.88 7.65 2.92
CA VAL A 564 16.14 7.14 4.08
C VAL A 564 16.78 5.87 4.62
N GLY A 565 17.16 4.92 3.77
CA GLY A 565 17.89 3.71 4.17
C GLY A 565 19.21 4.04 4.87
N LYS A 566 19.99 4.99 4.35
CA LYS A 566 21.22 5.49 5.02
C LYS A 566 20.92 6.13 6.38
N PHE A 567 19.81 6.87 6.50
CA PHE A 567 19.38 7.46 7.76
C PHE A 567 18.97 6.37 8.76
N ALA A 568 18.14 5.40 8.35
CA ALA A 568 17.73 4.26 9.16
C ALA A 568 18.95 3.49 9.71
N ASP A 569 19.88 3.15 8.84
CA ASP A 569 21.14 2.49 9.21
C ASP A 569 21.97 3.33 10.18
N GLY A 570 22.06 4.64 9.95
CA GLY A 570 22.78 5.57 10.81
C GLY A 570 22.17 5.65 12.22
N VAL A 571 20.85 5.75 12.30
CA VAL A 571 20.11 5.79 13.57
C VAL A 571 20.24 4.47 14.32
N LYS A 572 20.11 3.31 13.64
CA LYS A 572 20.31 1.98 14.26
C LYS A 572 21.74 1.83 14.82
N LYS A 573 22.76 2.22 14.05
CA LYS A 573 24.15 2.25 14.52
C LYS A 573 24.37 3.21 15.68
N GLY A 574 23.64 4.33 15.72
CA GLY A 574 23.64 5.25 16.85
C GLY A 574 23.01 4.63 18.10
N ALA A 575 21.87 3.96 17.94
CA ALA A 575 21.18 3.23 18.99
C ALA A 575 22.08 2.15 19.63
N ASP A 576 22.86 1.42 18.81
CA ASP A 576 23.82 0.42 19.27
C ASP A 576 25.01 1.02 20.05
N GLN A 577 25.27 2.32 19.87
CA GLN A 577 26.32 3.05 20.61
C GLN A 577 25.80 3.67 21.91
N VAL A 578 24.48 3.73 22.13
CA VAL A 578 23.91 4.21 23.39
C VAL A 578 24.18 3.16 24.47
N PRO A 579 24.88 3.51 25.57
CA PRO A 579 25.13 2.56 26.65
C PRO A 579 23.82 2.07 27.25
N SER A 580 23.65 0.75 27.35
CA SER A 580 22.54 0.15 28.09
C SER A 580 23.03 -0.42 29.41
N TYR A 581 22.28 -0.17 30.48
CA TYR A 581 22.62 -0.62 31.82
C TYR A 581 21.52 -1.53 32.35
N SER A 582 21.89 -2.78 32.66
CA SER A 582 20.98 -3.73 33.30
C SER A 582 20.65 -3.31 34.74
N ALA A 583 19.50 -3.73 35.28
CA ALA A 583 19.11 -3.40 36.65
C ALA A 583 20.20 -3.75 37.70
N PRO A 584 20.89 -4.91 37.63
CA PRO A 584 22.00 -5.22 38.55
C PRO A 584 23.21 -4.30 38.42
N GLU A 585 23.47 -3.75 37.23
CA GLU A 585 24.59 -2.82 36.99
C GLU A 585 24.25 -1.42 37.50
N ARG A 586 22.99 -0.99 37.36
CA ARG A 586 22.49 0.27 37.95
C ARG A 586 22.59 0.25 39.48
N ASP A 587 22.19 -0.85 40.11
CA ASP A 587 22.32 -1.05 41.57
C ASP A 587 23.78 -0.96 42.05
N LYS A 588 24.69 -1.56 41.29
CA LYS A 588 26.13 -1.54 41.61
C LYS A 588 26.75 -0.15 41.46
N LEU A 589 26.38 0.60 40.43
CA LEU A 589 26.84 1.98 40.20
C LEU A 589 26.26 2.94 41.25
N SER A 590 25.00 2.76 41.62
CA SER A 590 24.33 3.46 42.72
C SER A 590 25.04 3.28 44.06
N THR A 591 25.44 2.05 44.38
CA THR A 591 26.17 1.73 45.62
C THR A 591 27.52 2.44 45.70
N VAL A 592 28.18 2.69 44.57
CA VAL A 592 29.46 3.40 44.51
C VAL A 592 29.27 4.92 44.65
N ALA A 593 28.18 5.48 44.11
CA ALA A 593 27.87 6.91 44.24
C ALA A 593 27.50 7.31 45.67
N SER A 594 26.76 6.45 46.39
CA SER A 594 26.35 6.64 47.78
C SER A 594 27.47 6.39 48.82
N ALA A 595 28.66 5.99 48.37
CA ALA A 595 29.84 5.80 49.22
C ALA A 595 30.54 7.13 49.63
N ASN A 596 30.10 8.29 49.13
CA ASN A 596 30.76 9.59 49.32
C ASN A 596 30.38 10.38 50.59
N ILE A 597 29.45 9.88 51.42
CA ILE A 597 29.11 10.52 52.70
C ILE A 597 29.75 9.74 53.86
N LYS A 598 30.74 10.35 54.50
CA LYS A 598 31.30 9.87 55.78
C LYS A 598 30.50 10.47 56.94
N ALA A 599 29.79 9.62 57.66
CA ALA A 599 29.38 9.87 59.04
C ALA A 599 30.51 9.46 60.00
N PRO A 600 30.50 9.90 61.28
CA PRO A 600 31.32 9.30 62.31
C PRO A 600 31.10 7.78 62.31
N SER A 601 32.18 7.00 62.26
CA SER A 601 32.13 5.55 62.16
C SER A 601 31.42 4.94 63.38
N SER A 602 30.16 4.50 63.20
CA SER A 602 29.45 3.60 64.09
C SER A 602 29.45 2.19 63.51
N ASP A 603 30.64 1.62 63.28
CA ASP A 603 30.73 0.18 63.09
C ASP A 603 30.48 -0.49 64.44
N SER A 604 29.46 -1.33 64.47
CA SER A 604 29.23 -2.38 65.47
C SER A 604 28.80 -1.98 66.89
N THR A 605 28.45 -0.73 67.22
CA THR A 605 28.14 -0.37 68.62
C THR A 605 26.70 -0.63 69.05
N SER A 606 25.70 -0.49 68.16
CA SER A 606 24.28 -0.67 68.49
C SER A 606 23.90 -2.14 68.73
N ASP A 607 24.34 -3.06 67.86
CA ASP A 607 24.17 -4.51 68.05
C ASP A 607 24.94 -5.01 69.28
N VAL A 608 26.12 -4.45 69.54
CA VAL A 608 26.95 -4.81 70.70
C VAL A 608 26.31 -4.36 72.02
N LEU A 609 25.63 -3.21 72.04
CA LEU A 609 24.98 -2.70 73.24
C LEU A 609 23.70 -3.46 73.59
N GLN A 610 22.88 -3.86 72.60
CA GLN A 610 21.75 -4.79 72.84
C GLN A 610 22.24 -6.15 73.34
N GLY A 611 23.33 -6.67 72.77
CA GLY A 611 23.99 -7.88 73.28
C GLY A 611 24.46 -7.75 74.73
N SER A 612 24.99 -6.59 75.13
CA SER A 612 25.56 -6.34 76.47
C SER A 612 24.53 -6.26 77.60
N THR A 613 23.34 -5.70 77.33
CA THR A 613 22.26 -5.59 78.33
C THR A 613 21.60 -6.95 78.55
N LEU A 614 21.40 -7.72 77.48
CA LEU A 614 20.89 -9.09 77.53
C LEU A 614 21.87 -10.05 78.24
N ALA A 615 23.17 -9.89 77.99
CA ALA A 615 24.24 -10.59 78.71
C ALA A 615 24.10 -10.46 80.22
N LEU A 616 23.91 -9.22 80.68
CA LEU A 616 23.79 -8.86 82.07
C LEU A 616 22.55 -9.52 82.69
N LEU A 617 21.41 -9.46 82.01
CA LEU A 617 20.16 -10.06 82.50
C LEU A 617 20.26 -11.58 82.65
N ILE A 618 20.84 -12.29 81.67
CA ILE A 618 21.01 -13.75 81.72
C ILE A 618 21.94 -14.16 82.86
N MET A 619 23.09 -13.49 83.01
CA MET A 619 24.06 -13.84 84.04
C MET A 619 23.53 -13.55 85.45
N LEU A 620 22.79 -12.45 85.63
CA LEU A 620 22.10 -12.16 86.89
C LEU A 620 21.00 -13.17 87.18
N ALA A 621 20.20 -13.56 86.17
CA ALA A 621 19.19 -14.58 86.32
C ALA A 621 19.79 -15.91 86.78
N LEU A 622 20.91 -16.36 86.19
CA LEU A 622 21.60 -17.59 86.63
C LEU A 622 22.11 -17.51 88.07
N TRP A 623 22.69 -16.37 88.47
CA TRP A 623 23.19 -16.20 89.83
C TRP A 623 22.06 -16.19 90.86
N VAL A 624 20.99 -15.44 90.57
CA VAL A 624 19.76 -15.45 91.38
C VAL A 624 19.15 -16.85 91.42
N GLY A 625 19.18 -17.59 90.30
CA GLY A 625 18.79 -18.99 90.21
C GLY A 625 19.59 -19.88 91.16
N GLY A 626 20.90 -19.71 91.23
CA GLY A 626 21.77 -20.38 92.20
C GLY A 626 21.45 -20.03 93.66
N LEU A 627 21.22 -18.75 93.94
CA LEU A 627 20.81 -18.27 95.25
C LEU A 627 19.48 -18.92 95.69
N VAL A 628 18.44 -18.84 94.86
CA VAL A 628 17.10 -19.38 95.18
C VAL A 628 17.17 -20.91 95.31
N THR A 629 17.98 -21.59 94.50
CA THR A 629 18.17 -23.04 94.57
C THR A 629 18.65 -23.47 95.95
N TYR A 630 19.64 -22.80 96.53
CA TYR A 630 20.15 -23.10 97.88
C TYR A 630 19.44 -22.33 99.02
N THR A 631 18.44 -21.52 98.69
CA THR A 631 17.44 -21.11 99.68
C THR A 631 16.40 -22.20 99.90
N VAL A 632 16.03 -22.93 98.86
CA VAL A 632 15.04 -24.02 98.89
C VAL A 632 15.68 -25.36 99.29
N LEU A 633 16.80 -25.73 98.65
CA LEU A 633 17.54 -26.95 98.91
C LEU A 633 18.57 -26.74 100.03
N LYS A 634 18.74 -27.73 100.91
CA LYS A 634 19.85 -27.72 101.88
C LYS A 634 21.15 -28.21 101.22
N PRO A 635 22.24 -27.40 101.19
CA PRO A 635 23.54 -27.85 100.70
C PRO A 635 24.08 -29.08 101.46
N ILE A 636 23.86 -29.12 102.77
CA ILE A 636 24.31 -30.21 103.66
C ILE A 636 23.10 -30.71 104.47
N PRO A 637 22.44 -31.81 104.05
CA PRO A 637 21.39 -32.45 104.85
C PRO A 637 22.00 -33.10 106.10
N ALA A 638 21.35 -32.97 107.26
CA ALA A 638 21.83 -33.51 108.53
C ALA A 638 22.05 -35.03 108.47
N SER A 639 21.21 -35.74 107.73
CA SER A 639 21.29 -37.19 107.48
C SER A 639 22.59 -37.63 106.78
N THR A 640 23.31 -36.72 106.13
CA THR A 640 24.53 -37.02 105.35
C THR A 640 25.83 -36.81 106.12
N LEU A 641 25.77 -36.09 107.26
CA LEU A 641 26.94 -35.85 108.11
C LEU A 641 27.37 -37.12 108.86
N LEU A 642 26.42 -38.00 109.18
CA LEU A 642 26.64 -39.29 109.86
C LEU A 642 27.00 -40.46 108.91
N SER A 643 27.15 -40.20 107.61
CA SER A 643 27.42 -41.24 106.62
C SER A 643 28.92 -41.59 106.55
N THR A 644 29.25 -42.89 106.50
CA THR A 644 30.61 -43.40 106.28
C THR A 644 31.16 -43.15 104.86
N LYS A 645 30.35 -42.56 103.96
CA LYS A 645 30.78 -42.22 102.60
C LYS A 645 31.82 -41.09 102.61
N SER A 646 32.72 -41.09 101.62
CA SER A 646 33.76 -40.06 101.47
C SER A 646 33.16 -38.65 101.42
N SER A 647 33.94 -37.64 101.83
CA SER A 647 33.48 -36.24 101.84
C SER A 647 33.11 -35.75 100.43
N VAL A 648 33.78 -36.26 99.40
CA VAL A 648 33.46 -36.00 97.99
C VAL A 648 32.10 -36.59 97.61
N ALA A 649 31.77 -37.81 98.06
CA ALA A 649 30.47 -38.42 97.75
C ALA A 649 29.30 -37.66 98.41
N VAL A 650 29.52 -37.07 99.59
CA VAL A 650 28.51 -36.22 100.27
C VAL A 650 28.41 -34.85 99.62
N TRP A 651 29.54 -34.28 99.22
CA TRP A 651 29.57 -33.05 98.43
C TRP A 651 28.78 -33.19 97.13
N LEU A 652 29.04 -34.24 96.34
CA LEU A 652 28.29 -34.51 95.11
C LEU A 652 26.80 -34.70 95.40
N ARG A 653 26.42 -35.36 96.49
CA ARG A 653 25.00 -35.58 96.82
C ARG A 653 24.24 -34.28 97.12
N GLY A 654 24.89 -33.29 97.74
CA GLY A 654 24.29 -31.97 98.01
C GLY A 654 24.34 -31.05 96.79
N LEU A 655 25.40 -31.13 96.00
CA LEU A 655 25.63 -30.25 94.85
C LEU A 655 24.81 -30.65 93.62
N VAL A 656 24.78 -31.95 93.27
CA VAL A 656 24.19 -32.46 92.03
C VAL A 656 22.74 -31.99 91.79
N PRO A 657 21.82 -32.00 92.78
CA PRO A 657 20.46 -31.52 92.56
C PRO A 657 20.40 -30.04 92.16
N GLY A 658 21.25 -29.19 92.75
CA GLY A 658 21.31 -27.78 92.38
C GLY A 658 21.97 -27.55 91.02
N VAL A 659 23.01 -28.34 90.69
CA VAL A 659 23.62 -28.33 89.36
C VAL A 659 22.60 -28.70 88.28
N ILE A 660 21.76 -29.71 88.48
CA ILE A 660 20.71 -30.08 87.51
C ILE A 660 19.74 -28.91 87.29
N VAL A 661 19.30 -28.23 88.36
CA VAL A 661 18.44 -27.04 88.24
C VAL A 661 19.16 -25.93 87.47
N GLY A 662 20.44 -25.69 87.76
CA GLY A 662 21.23 -24.65 87.09
C GLY A 662 21.46 -24.92 85.62
N LEU A 663 21.70 -26.18 85.23
CA LEU A 663 21.84 -26.57 83.83
C LEU A 663 20.51 -26.43 83.08
N LEU A 664 19.38 -26.75 83.71
CA LEU A 664 18.06 -26.53 83.11
C LEU A 664 17.74 -25.04 82.95
N GLN A 665 18.09 -24.21 83.94
CA GLN A 665 17.99 -22.75 83.84
C GLN A 665 18.87 -22.21 82.71
N ALA A 666 20.11 -22.69 82.59
CA ALA A 666 21.04 -22.30 81.53
C ALA A 666 20.52 -22.67 80.14
N LEU A 667 19.95 -23.87 79.98
CA LEU A 667 19.36 -24.30 78.71
C LEU A 667 18.24 -23.35 78.27
N VAL A 668 17.29 -23.05 79.16
CA VAL A 668 16.14 -22.19 78.81
C VAL A 668 16.60 -20.76 78.51
N LEU A 669 17.50 -20.21 79.32
CA LEU A 669 18.04 -18.87 79.08
C LEU A 669 18.88 -18.79 77.80
N SER A 670 19.59 -19.86 77.41
CA SER A 670 20.34 -19.90 76.15
C SER A 670 19.43 -19.93 74.93
N ILE A 671 18.36 -20.74 74.96
CA ILE A 671 17.36 -20.77 73.89
C ILE A 671 16.70 -19.39 73.74
N LEU A 672 16.36 -18.77 74.87
CA LEU A 672 15.76 -17.45 74.89
C LEU A 672 16.72 -16.38 74.34
N ALA A 673 18.02 -16.45 74.65
CA ALA A 673 19.02 -15.54 74.10
C ALA A 673 19.13 -15.64 72.57
N VAL A 674 19.25 -16.86 72.03
CA VAL A 674 19.39 -17.08 70.58
C VAL A 674 18.12 -16.69 69.83
N SER A 675 16.94 -16.97 70.40
CA SER A 675 15.66 -16.65 69.75
C SER A 675 15.35 -15.15 69.69
N VAL A 676 15.89 -14.37 70.62
CA VAL A 676 15.63 -12.91 70.72
C VAL A 676 16.64 -12.10 69.92
N LEU A 677 17.89 -12.57 69.83
CA LEU A 677 19.00 -11.82 69.23
C LEU A 677 19.29 -12.17 67.77
N ASP A 678 18.49 -13.04 67.14
CA ASP A 678 18.66 -13.53 65.76
C ASP A 678 20.12 -13.91 65.41
N ILE A 679 20.79 -14.55 66.36
CA ILE A 679 22.23 -14.81 66.31
C ILE A 679 22.52 -16.02 65.44
N ASP A 680 23.55 -15.89 64.60
CA ASP A 680 24.08 -16.96 63.78
C ASP A 680 24.46 -18.21 64.60
N ALA A 681 24.30 -19.40 64.02
CA ALA A 681 24.32 -20.66 64.77
C ALA A 681 25.62 -20.91 65.55
N VAL A 682 26.75 -20.38 65.04
CA VAL A 682 28.07 -20.49 65.68
C VAL A 682 28.17 -19.62 66.93
N GLN A 683 27.78 -18.36 66.84
CA GLN A 683 27.80 -17.44 67.99
C GLN A 683 26.77 -17.85 69.05
N GLY A 684 25.60 -18.35 68.63
CA GLY A 684 24.60 -18.90 69.55
C GLY A 684 25.13 -20.11 70.34
N PHE A 685 25.96 -20.95 69.72
CA PHE A 685 26.63 -22.05 70.40
C PHE A 685 27.63 -21.57 71.46
N ASP A 686 28.46 -20.58 71.15
CA ASP A 686 29.44 -20.01 72.10
C ASP A 686 28.74 -19.39 73.32
N ILE A 687 27.64 -18.67 73.11
CA ILE A 687 26.81 -18.11 74.19
C ILE A 687 26.23 -19.23 75.06
N ALA A 688 25.71 -20.30 74.45
CA ALA A 688 25.18 -21.43 75.19
C ALA A 688 26.28 -22.08 76.06
N VAL A 689 27.46 -22.35 75.50
CA VAL A 689 28.58 -22.93 76.27
C VAL A 689 28.96 -22.05 77.47
N LEU A 690 29.09 -20.74 77.26
CA LEU A 690 29.41 -19.81 78.35
C LEU A 690 28.34 -19.79 79.44
N THR A 691 27.06 -19.82 79.05
CA THR A 691 25.90 -19.82 79.97
C THR A 691 25.88 -21.09 80.82
N PHE A 692 26.15 -22.25 80.22
CA PHE A 692 26.26 -23.53 80.92
C PHE A 692 27.44 -23.56 81.90
N VAL A 693 28.62 -23.10 81.48
CA VAL A 693 29.80 -23.02 82.35
C VAL A 693 29.53 -22.07 83.53
N SER A 694 28.95 -20.90 83.25
CA SER A 694 28.62 -19.92 84.29
C SER A 694 27.61 -20.48 85.30
N ALA A 695 26.58 -21.19 84.83
CA ALA A 695 25.61 -21.83 85.71
C ALA A 695 26.24 -22.87 86.66
N LEU A 696 27.19 -23.68 86.17
CA LEU A 696 27.93 -24.62 87.01
C LEU A 696 28.73 -23.90 88.09
N VAL A 697 29.48 -22.85 87.71
CA VAL A 697 30.29 -22.07 88.64
C VAL A 697 29.41 -21.37 89.68
N PHE A 698 28.32 -20.74 89.25
CA PHE A 698 27.41 -20.02 90.15
C PHE A 698 26.69 -20.96 91.13
N MET A 699 26.33 -22.17 90.70
CA MET A 699 25.78 -23.19 91.59
C MET A 699 26.79 -23.62 92.65
N VAL A 700 28.03 -23.91 92.26
CA VAL A 700 29.09 -24.30 93.20
C VAL A 700 29.40 -23.17 94.20
N LEU A 701 29.44 -21.93 93.74
CA LEU A 701 29.71 -20.77 94.61
C LEU A 701 28.57 -20.51 95.59
N ASN A 702 27.32 -20.51 95.12
CA ASN A 702 26.18 -20.34 96.00
C ASN A 702 26.05 -21.51 96.99
N PHE A 703 26.35 -22.74 96.56
CA PHE A 703 26.47 -23.89 97.46
C PHE A 703 27.52 -23.62 98.55
N ALA A 704 28.72 -23.17 98.16
CA ALA A 704 29.81 -22.90 99.10
C ALA A 704 29.46 -21.78 100.10
N LEU A 705 28.92 -20.66 99.63
CA LEU A 705 28.50 -19.54 100.47
C LEU A 705 27.47 -19.96 101.52
N VAL A 706 26.44 -20.69 101.10
CA VAL A 706 25.39 -21.17 102.01
C VAL A 706 25.91 -22.28 102.92
N ALA A 707 26.82 -23.13 102.46
CA ALA A 707 27.41 -24.19 103.29
C ALA A 707 28.33 -23.64 104.40
N TRP A 708 29.07 -22.55 104.14
CA TRP A 708 29.93 -21.91 105.15
C TRP A 708 29.18 -21.01 106.11
N PHE A 709 28.26 -20.20 105.60
CA PHE A 709 27.68 -19.07 106.34
C PHE A 709 26.17 -19.18 106.57
N GLY A 710 25.53 -20.25 106.10
CA GLY A 710 24.09 -20.46 106.25
C GLY A 710 23.28 -19.29 105.70
N GLY A 711 22.47 -18.67 106.56
CA GLY A 711 21.64 -17.50 106.20
C GLY A 711 22.46 -16.28 105.76
N VAL A 712 23.62 -16.03 106.37
CA VAL A 712 24.51 -14.90 106.00
C VAL A 712 25.08 -15.10 104.60
N GLY A 713 25.36 -16.35 104.21
CA GLY A 713 25.84 -16.67 102.86
C GLY A 713 24.85 -16.27 101.76
N ARG A 714 23.55 -16.37 102.05
CA ARG A 714 22.49 -15.92 101.14
C ARG A 714 22.50 -14.40 100.98
N PHE A 715 22.67 -13.67 102.07
CA PHE A 715 22.77 -12.21 102.06
C PHE A 715 24.00 -11.72 101.27
N LEU A 716 25.16 -12.36 101.44
CA LEU A 716 26.36 -12.06 100.66
C LEU A 716 26.16 -12.30 99.15
N SER A 717 25.40 -13.34 98.78
CA SER A 717 25.06 -13.60 97.38
C SER A 717 24.15 -12.51 96.79
N VAL A 718 23.23 -11.93 97.57
CA VAL A 718 22.43 -10.77 97.15
C VAL A 718 23.30 -9.53 96.95
N ILE A 719 24.24 -9.26 97.87
CA ILE A 719 25.19 -8.13 97.72
C ILE A 719 25.98 -8.25 96.41
N ALA A 720 26.40 -9.47 96.02
CA ALA A 720 27.11 -9.68 94.76
C ALA A 720 26.28 -9.27 93.53
N VAL A 721 24.96 -9.53 93.55
CA VAL A 721 24.02 -9.06 92.50
C VAL A 721 23.94 -7.55 92.46
N VAL A 722 23.75 -6.92 93.63
CA VAL A 722 23.63 -5.44 93.73
C VAL A 722 24.89 -4.75 93.24
N LEU A 723 26.08 -5.23 93.64
CA LEU A 723 27.35 -4.67 93.19
C LEU A 723 27.58 -4.88 91.69
N ALA A 724 27.16 -6.02 91.14
CA ALA A 724 27.31 -6.31 89.71
C ALA A 724 26.43 -5.42 88.82
N VAL A 725 25.23 -5.05 89.30
CA VAL A 725 24.31 -4.12 88.62
C VAL A 725 24.80 -2.69 88.76
N ALA A 726 25.08 -2.23 89.99
CA ALA A 726 25.45 -0.85 90.28
C ALA A 726 26.70 -0.39 89.53
N GLY A 727 27.70 -1.28 89.36
CA GLY A 727 28.93 -0.97 88.62
C GLY A 727 28.77 -0.85 87.10
N ARG A 728 27.58 -1.08 86.52
CA ARG A 728 27.38 -1.07 85.06
C ARG A 728 26.22 -0.21 84.57
N THR A 729 25.30 0.23 85.43
CA THR A 729 24.08 0.94 84.99
C THR A 729 24.11 2.46 85.21
N ILE A 730 25.15 3.01 85.83
CA ILE A 730 25.22 4.45 86.17
C ILE A 730 26.58 4.98 85.68
N GLY A 731 26.60 6.02 84.86
CA GLY A 731 27.83 6.60 84.31
C GLY A 731 28.74 7.33 85.33
N ALA A 732 28.34 7.38 86.60
CA ALA A 732 29.00 8.13 87.67
C ALA A 732 29.00 7.36 89.00
N VAL A 733 29.52 6.13 89.03
CA VAL A 733 29.59 5.32 90.26
C VAL A 733 30.78 5.76 91.14
N PRO A 734 30.66 5.79 92.49
CA PRO A 734 31.82 6.04 93.35
C PRO A 734 32.95 5.02 93.13
N GLN A 735 34.21 5.47 93.21
CA GLN A 735 35.43 4.68 92.96
C GLN A 735 35.50 3.32 93.71
N PHE A 736 34.79 3.19 94.82
CA PHE A 736 34.65 1.93 95.56
C PHE A 736 34.06 0.79 94.70
N PHE A 737 33.07 1.08 93.85
CA PHE A 737 32.43 0.05 93.02
C PHE A 737 33.31 -0.35 91.83
N ASP A 738 34.05 0.58 91.25
CA ASP A 738 35.02 0.31 90.16
C ASP A 738 36.13 -0.65 90.60
N PHE A 739 36.54 -0.58 91.87
CA PHE A 739 37.51 -1.51 92.44
C PHE A 739 36.94 -2.93 92.62
N LEU A 740 35.69 -3.06 93.07
CA LEU A 740 35.10 -4.35 93.39
C LEU A 740 34.54 -5.07 92.16
N ALA A 741 34.01 -4.34 91.19
CA ALA A 741 33.32 -4.90 90.03
C ALA A 741 34.17 -5.94 89.26
N PRO A 742 35.48 -5.73 88.97
CA PRO A 742 36.31 -6.72 88.27
C PRO A 742 36.48 -8.05 89.00
N ILE A 743 36.41 -8.03 90.34
CA ILE A 743 36.71 -9.18 91.19
C ILE A 743 35.46 -10.06 91.40
N LEU A 744 34.25 -9.56 91.12
CA LEU A 744 33.03 -10.31 91.34
C LEU A 744 32.97 -11.60 90.50
N PRO A 745 32.42 -12.71 91.03
CA PRO A 745 32.30 -13.97 90.27
C PRO A 745 31.44 -13.86 89.02
N LEU A 746 30.50 -12.90 88.99
CA LEU A 746 29.63 -12.59 87.87
C LEU A 746 30.39 -11.93 86.70
N THR A 747 31.47 -11.20 86.99
CA THR A 747 32.12 -10.32 86.02
C THR A 747 32.79 -11.04 84.86
N PRO A 748 33.56 -12.14 85.08
CA PRO A 748 34.09 -12.93 83.97
C PRO A 748 33.00 -13.45 83.03
N ALA A 749 31.86 -13.90 83.58
CA ALA A 749 30.74 -14.38 82.77
C ALA A 749 30.13 -13.27 81.90
N MET A 750 29.91 -12.10 82.49
CA MET A 750 29.34 -10.94 81.79
C MET A 750 30.27 -10.41 80.69
N ASN A 751 31.58 -10.32 80.98
CA ASN A 751 32.58 -9.89 80.01
C ASN A 751 32.73 -10.91 78.87
N GLY A 752 32.63 -12.21 79.17
CA GLY A 752 32.67 -13.26 78.16
C GLY A 752 31.52 -13.17 77.17
N PHE A 753 30.30 -12.94 77.66
CA PHE A 753 29.13 -12.83 76.80
C PHE A 753 29.23 -11.56 75.93
N SER A 754 29.69 -10.45 76.52
CA SER A 754 29.96 -9.21 75.77
C SER A 754 31.01 -9.42 74.68
N ALA A 755 32.06 -10.22 74.97
CA ALA A 755 33.09 -10.52 73.98
C ALA A 755 32.59 -11.41 72.84
N ILE A 756 31.74 -12.41 73.13
CA ILE A 756 31.16 -13.29 72.10
C ILE A 756 30.23 -12.49 71.18
N THR A 757 29.36 -11.66 71.76
CA THR A 757 28.41 -10.83 70.99
C THR A 757 29.11 -9.74 70.18
N ALA A 758 30.17 -9.14 70.71
CA ALA A 758 30.98 -8.16 69.97
C ALA A 758 31.98 -8.77 68.98
N GLY A 759 32.07 -10.10 68.88
CA GLY A 759 33.08 -10.77 68.06
C GLY A 759 34.53 -10.42 68.46
N THR A 760 34.75 -9.98 69.70
CA THR A 760 36.05 -9.48 70.17
C THR A 760 36.86 -10.55 70.89
N THR A 761 38.17 -10.32 70.97
CA THR A 761 39.13 -11.19 71.65
C THR A 761 39.07 -11.02 73.17
N GLY A 762 38.03 -11.55 73.81
CA GLY A 762 37.88 -11.50 75.29
C GLY A 762 37.39 -12.80 75.93
N VAL A 763 36.89 -13.73 75.12
CA VAL A 763 36.22 -14.96 75.56
C VAL A 763 37.16 -15.88 76.36
N GLY A 764 38.42 -15.98 75.97
CA GLY A 764 39.41 -16.79 76.69
C GLY A 764 39.67 -16.29 78.12
N ALA A 765 39.74 -14.97 78.32
CA ALA A 765 39.91 -14.37 79.65
C ALA A 765 38.69 -14.62 80.55
N ALA A 766 37.48 -14.60 79.96
CA ALA A 766 36.25 -14.92 80.66
C ALA A 766 36.22 -16.37 81.18
N TYR A 767 36.54 -17.35 80.33
CA TYR A 767 36.63 -18.75 80.75
C TYR A 767 37.73 -18.96 81.80
N GLY A 768 38.88 -18.28 81.65
CA GLY A 768 39.94 -18.30 82.66
C GLY A 768 39.47 -17.78 84.03
N GLY A 769 38.75 -16.64 84.05
CA GLY A 769 38.18 -16.08 85.27
C GLY A 769 37.11 -16.97 85.91
N LEU A 770 36.23 -17.56 85.10
CA LEU A 770 35.23 -18.53 85.57
C LEU A 770 35.87 -19.79 86.16
N LEU A 771 36.93 -20.30 85.54
CA LEU A 771 37.66 -21.48 86.02
C LEU A 771 38.34 -21.20 87.37
N ALA A 772 38.93 -20.01 87.55
CA ALA A 772 39.50 -19.60 88.83
C ALA A 772 38.42 -19.59 89.93
N TRP A 773 37.25 -19.02 89.66
CA TRP A 773 36.11 -19.03 90.58
C TRP A 773 35.53 -20.43 90.82
N ALA A 774 35.54 -21.29 89.80
CA ALA A 774 35.13 -22.68 89.93
C ALA A 774 36.02 -23.43 90.94
N ILE A 775 37.34 -23.29 90.82
CA ILE A 775 38.32 -23.92 91.74
C ILE A 775 38.09 -23.41 93.17
N ILE A 776 37.96 -22.09 93.34
CA ILE A 776 37.66 -21.48 94.65
C ILE A 776 36.37 -22.06 95.23
N GLY A 777 35.31 -22.12 94.43
CA GLY A 777 34.02 -22.67 94.84
C GLY A 777 34.09 -24.15 95.24
N VAL A 778 34.78 -24.99 94.47
CA VAL A 778 34.93 -26.43 94.77
C VAL A 778 35.74 -26.65 96.05
N VAL A 779 36.87 -25.94 96.20
CA VAL A 779 37.70 -26.03 97.41
C VAL A 779 36.92 -25.56 98.64
N MET A 780 36.26 -24.40 98.54
CA MET A 780 35.46 -23.87 99.64
C MET A 780 34.30 -24.80 100.00
N SER A 781 33.55 -25.32 99.03
CA SER A 781 32.43 -26.22 99.30
C SER A 781 32.85 -27.57 99.91
N LEU A 782 33.99 -28.13 99.48
CA LEU A 782 34.56 -29.35 100.08
C LEU A 782 35.07 -29.09 101.51
N LEU A 783 35.78 -27.98 101.73
CA LEU A 783 36.25 -27.59 103.06
C LEU A 783 35.08 -27.34 104.02
N ALA A 784 33.97 -26.76 103.54
CA ALA A 784 32.75 -26.59 104.34
C ALA A 784 32.23 -27.93 104.88
N ILE A 785 32.25 -28.97 104.03
CA ILE A 785 31.79 -30.32 104.39
C ILE A 785 32.78 -31.02 105.32
N VAL A 786 34.08 -30.91 105.06
CA VAL A 786 35.12 -31.45 105.96
C VAL A 786 35.02 -30.81 107.33
N ARG A 787 34.82 -29.48 107.40
CA ARG A 787 34.58 -28.75 108.64
C ARG A 787 33.30 -29.22 109.34
N ALA A 788 32.20 -29.33 108.61
CA ALA A 788 30.93 -29.80 109.17
C ALA A 788 31.03 -31.23 109.74
N ARG A 789 31.92 -32.08 109.19
CA ARG A 789 32.18 -33.44 109.67
C ARG A 789 33.16 -33.56 110.83
N THR A 790 34.00 -32.56 111.08
CA THR A 790 35.08 -32.58 112.09
C THR A 790 34.72 -31.86 113.40
N THR A 791 33.51 -31.30 113.49
CA THR A 791 33.03 -30.67 114.73
C THR A 791 32.64 -31.73 115.78
N LYS A 792 32.99 -31.45 117.05
CA LYS A 792 33.13 -32.40 118.17
C LYS A 792 31.85 -33.17 118.53
N PRO A 793 31.96 -34.36 119.18
CA PRO A 793 30.83 -35.21 119.60
C PRO A 793 29.74 -34.52 120.43
N GLU A 794 30.06 -33.42 121.11
CA GLU A 794 29.14 -32.64 121.94
C GLU A 794 27.99 -31.99 121.14
N ALA A 795 28.21 -31.67 119.86
CA ALA A 795 27.16 -31.16 118.98
C ALA A 795 26.23 -32.28 118.45
N ALA A 796 26.71 -33.53 118.38
CA ALA A 796 25.90 -34.67 117.96
C ALA A 796 24.89 -35.09 119.03
N LEU A 797 25.20 -34.86 120.31
CA LEU A 797 24.26 -35.09 121.43
C LEU A 797 23.11 -34.08 121.45
N GLN A 798 23.34 -32.80 121.15
CA GLN A 798 22.27 -31.80 121.07
C GLN A 798 21.33 -31.99 119.86
N MET A 799 21.77 -32.71 118.82
CA MET A 799 20.95 -33.03 117.64
C MET A 799 20.20 -34.36 117.75
N ALA A 800 20.52 -35.20 118.74
CA ALA A 800 19.77 -36.43 119.02
C ALA A 800 18.50 -36.17 119.85
N ASP A 801 18.42 -35.02 120.53
CA ASP A 801 17.28 -34.57 121.35
C ASP A 801 16.39 -33.50 120.67
N ALA A 802 16.52 -33.29 119.35
CA ALA A 802 15.70 -32.37 118.52
C ALA A 802 15.25 -33.01 117.19
#